data_AF-A0A316QAL3-F1
#
_entry.id   AF-A0A316QAL3-F1
#
_cell.length_a   1.000
_cell.length_b   1.000
_cell.length_c   1.000
_cell.angle_alpha   90.00
_cell.angle_beta   90.00
_cell.angle_gamma   90.00
#
_symmetry.space_group_name_H-M   'P 1'
#
loop_
_entity.id
_entity.type
_entity.pdbx_description
1 polymer ?
#
loop_
_entity_poly.entity_id
_entity_poly.type
_entity_poly.pdbx_seq_one_letter_code
_entity_poly.pdbx_strand_id
1 'polypeptide(L)'
;MFRSKWKTKGFGIEAFIQSFNSLAGVLLTNKRYIRKFDVDTKEEDMVDLDWYVLDHFSCKDRVVYTHFSSGTQIEEGDILCSYFRSFSLRTESEINEFDEKGYGTLFCDTLNSIIKIADSESPDKVYYKLINEQKFDEAKSHMLSTINSAKLIYNKWFYQYLYASCFYEESKTLCCDNDEPEEQRIKKEYLLKEAVNVCRSLLREFEREIKVNENLVQSILWLRGQVSYLLIQCVNSDPSIRNDVGWTFVDERNHLFYVLENKAQVNDAHRMLNGELSFRELLKKEGAEENEYKSLGEVLEYADRNVMLFVKNEAELAGMVDNEGNIPLVCTLKDYPRSIHLPIGHPKANTLYFAHPVNSDVYLPFETAYDVLFVEMVKEFCYLCQCLGATEIKFVMTKGSSSNGQSAILNKLELEVGRKALGVKGSSDENILEQNASETKREHEITYTYEPTSNPYVPNDLVWLKNNEEWNNLVRQRTNGGNLLSYTERISSHDSSNMSSSHNRQLKASFSNLISKVDPSYERNVEQTFSNIEEKEIVISVNFKSVDQLQKVNREVLEVEAPIVEASIVETGEHSDAEKAFIDEIKFAIEEDGAITSLHKVFLEQVRSKLGLSKEVADTLIAEYSDPYTENEKEYMKAVSEYIVDGAIAEGSDRLLVRFARLLDISAERALELQSKCLNENNG
;
A
#
# COMPACT_ATOMS: atom_id res chain seq x y z
N MET A 1 -45.21 32.03 19.66
CA MET A 1 -45.66 33.05 18.67
C MET A 1 -44.62 34.16 18.65
N PHE A 2 -43.97 34.59 17.58
CA PHE A 2 -43.85 34.14 16.20
C PHE A 2 -42.42 34.53 15.73
N ARG A 3 -41.79 33.61 14.96
CA ARG A 3 -40.61 33.77 14.07
C ARG A 3 -40.53 35.15 13.38
N SER A 4 -39.34 35.69 13.12
CA SER A 4 -38.59 35.35 11.88
C SER A 4 -37.06 35.53 11.93
N LYS A 5 -36.38 34.55 11.33
CA LYS A 5 -35.02 34.58 10.76
C LYS A 5 -34.75 35.88 9.97
N TRP A 6 -33.52 36.41 10.02
CA TRP A 6 -32.62 36.47 8.86
C TRP A 6 -31.16 36.26 9.27
N LYS A 7 -30.47 35.52 8.41
CA LYS A 7 -29.04 35.24 8.36
C LYS A 7 -28.55 35.97 7.11
N THR A 8 -27.56 36.85 7.21
CA THR A 8 -26.72 37.27 6.08
C THR A 8 -25.30 37.34 6.59
N LYS A 9 -24.53 36.27 6.34
CA LYS A 9 -23.40 36.21 5.40
C LYS A 9 -22.27 37.12 5.86
N GLY A 10 -21.13 36.49 6.17
CA GLY A 10 -19.87 37.17 6.43
C GLY A 10 -19.70 38.31 5.44
N PHE A 11 -19.32 39.47 5.95
CA PHE A 11 -19.03 40.61 5.11
C PHE A 11 -17.86 40.25 4.21
N GLY A 12 -18.18 39.75 3.02
CA GLY A 12 -17.27 39.78 1.90
C GLY A 12 -16.88 41.24 1.70
N ILE A 13 -15.59 41.45 1.44
CA ILE A 13 -14.98 42.75 1.14
C ILE A 13 -15.88 43.59 0.19
N GLU A 14 -16.64 42.98 -0.72
CA GLU A 14 -17.60 43.64 -1.60
C GLU A 14 -18.78 44.35 -0.90
N ALA A 15 -19.35 43.80 0.17
CA ALA A 15 -20.45 44.46 0.91
C ALA A 15 -19.94 45.61 1.80
N PHE A 16 -18.72 45.46 2.30
CA PHE A 16 -17.98 46.52 2.99
C PHE A 16 -17.68 47.66 1.99
N ILE A 17 -17.12 47.36 0.81
CA ILE A 17 -16.83 48.32 -0.27
C ILE A 17 -18.10 49.01 -0.80
N GLN A 18 -19.22 48.30 -0.98
CA GLN A 18 -20.48 48.93 -1.42
C GLN A 18 -21.04 49.91 -0.39
N SER A 19 -20.99 49.56 0.90
CA SER A 19 -21.37 50.47 1.99
C SER A 19 -20.41 51.67 2.05
N PHE A 20 -19.13 51.42 1.80
CA PHE A 20 -18.06 52.42 1.74
C PHE A 20 -18.21 53.43 0.61
N ASN A 21 -18.57 52.98 -0.60
CA ASN A 21 -18.78 53.85 -1.76
C ASN A 21 -19.94 54.82 -1.52
N SER A 22 -20.96 54.41 -0.77
CA SER A 22 -22.03 55.32 -0.33
C SER A 22 -21.53 56.36 0.69
N LEU A 23 -20.56 56.00 1.53
CA LEU A 23 -19.99 56.83 2.59
C LEU A 23 -18.94 57.83 2.06
N ALA A 24 -18.12 57.40 1.09
CA ALA A 24 -17.08 58.20 0.45
C ALA A 24 -17.66 59.41 -0.31
N GLY A 25 -18.84 59.24 -0.94
CA GLY A 25 -19.56 60.34 -1.58
C GLY A 25 -20.01 61.45 -0.61
N VAL A 26 -20.17 61.13 0.68
CA VAL A 26 -20.60 62.08 1.72
C VAL A 26 -19.41 62.76 2.42
N LEU A 27 -18.26 62.06 2.52
CA LEU A 27 -17.06 62.53 3.22
C LEU A 27 -16.22 63.57 2.45
N LEU A 28 -16.33 63.61 1.11
CA LEU A 28 -15.48 64.44 0.23
C LEU A 28 -15.79 65.95 0.23
N THR A 29 -16.62 66.47 1.14
CA THR A 29 -16.93 67.91 1.22
C THR A 29 -16.67 68.49 2.62
N ASN A 30 -15.39 68.54 2.99
CA ASN A 30 -14.78 69.50 3.92
C ASN A 30 -15.48 69.67 5.29
N LYS A 31 -15.28 68.78 6.28
CA LYS A 31 -15.73 69.04 7.68
C LYS A 31 -14.95 68.37 8.82
N ARG A 32 -14.97 69.05 9.97
CA ARG A 32 -14.40 68.68 11.29
C ARG A 32 -15.09 67.47 11.94
N TYR A 33 -14.28 66.63 12.59
CA TYR A 33 -14.67 65.42 13.34
C TYR A 33 -14.96 65.75 14.82
N ILE A 34 -16.07 65.26 15.39
CA ILE A 34 -16.38 65.35 16.84
C ILE A 34 -17.03 64.04 17.29
N ARG A 35 -16.52 63.47 18.39
CA ARG A 35 -16.87 62.15 18.95
C ARG A 35 -17.97 62.25 20.03
N LYS A 36 -18.86 61.26 20.14
CA LYS A 36 -19.82 61.09 21.25
C LYS A 36 -19.97 59.61 21.62
N PHE A 37 -20.15 59.31 22.90
CA PHE A 37 -20.41 57.97 23.42
C PHE A 37 -21.89 57.85 23.80
N ASP A 38 -22.56 56.79 23.34
CA ASP A 38 -23.86 56.37 23.88
C ASP A 38 -23.59 55.24 24.87
N VAL A 39 -23.91 55.46 26.16
CA VAL A 39 -23.72 54.48 27.23
C VAL A 39 -25.07 54.32 27.92
N ASP A 40 -25.72 53.18 27.73
CA ASP A 40 -26.86 52.76 28.55
C ASP A 40 -26.91 51.23 28.62
N THR A 41 -26.03 50.65 29.43
CA THR A 41 -26.17 49.27 29.93
C THR A 41 -25.78 49.26 31.40
N LYS A 42 -26.61 48.65 32.26
CA LYS A 42 -26.40 48.64 33.72
C LYS A 42 -25.32 47.63 34.10
N GLU A 43 -24.45 48.02 35.04
CA GLU A 43 -23.25 47.32 35.53
C GLU A 43 -23.46 45.89 36.08
N GLU A 44 -24.69 45.49 36.39
CA GLU A 44 -24.95 44.28 37.18
C GLU A 44 -24.99 42.96 36.36
N ASP A 45 -24.92 43.03 35.02
CA ASP A 45 -25.03 41.86 34.13
C ASP A 45 -23.71 41.48 33.41
N MET A 46 -22.55 42.04 33.79
CA MET A 46 -21.27 41.81 33.09
C MET A 46 -20.42 40.73 33.78
N VAL A 47 -20.36 39.53 33.18
CA VAL A 47 -19.24 38.59 33.35
C VAL A 47 -18.14 39.03 32.39
N ASP A 48 -16.92 39.22 32.90
CA ASP A 48 -15.72 39.66 32.16
C ASP A 48 -15.65 39.13 30.72
N LEU A 49 -15.96 40.00 29.78
CA LEU A 49 -15.92 39.76 28.35
C LEU A 49 -15.34 41.01 27.69
N ASP A 50 -14.01 41.10 27.66
CA ASP A 50 -13.26 42.12 26.94
C ASP A 50 -13.39 41.93 25.42
N TRP A 51 -14.47 42.46 24.84
CA TRP A 51 -14.62 42.55 23.39
C TRP A 51 -15.29 43.86 22.98
N TYR A 52 -14.76 44.42 21.89
CA TYR A 52 -15.32 45.58 21.19
C TYR A 52 -15.49 45.24 19.71
N VAL A 53 -16.64 45.55 19.14
CA VAL A 53 -16.93 45.35 17.71
C VAL A 53 -17.40 46.69 17.14
N LEU A 54 -16.80 47.09 16.02
CA LEU A 54 -17.30 48.19 15.21
C LEU A 54 -18.62 47.74 14.59
N ASP A 55 -19.72 48.34 15.04
CA ASP A 55 -21.06 47.91 14.66
C ASP A 55 -21.48 48.55 13.33
N HIS A 56 -21.47 49.88 13.26
CA HIS A 56 -21.77 50.63 12.03
C HIS A 56 -21.33 52.11 12.09
N PHE A 57 -21.49 52.83 10.97
CA PHE A 57 -21.29 54.28 10.90
C PHE A 57 -22.62 55.02 10.71
N SER A 58 -22.74 56.22 11.25
CA SER A 58 -23.88 57.12 10.97
C SER A 58 -23.40 58.53 10.65
N CYS A 59 -24.19 59.31 9.91
CA CYS A 59 -23.88 60.71 9.60
C CYS A 59 -25.04 61.61 10.00
N LYS A 60 -24.75 62.68 10.74
CA LYS A 60 -25.72 63.72 11.10
C LYS A 60 -25.05 65.09 11.09
N ASP A 61 -25.71 66.10 10.54
CA ASP A 61 -25.20 67.48 10.42
C ASP A 61 -23.81 67.59 9.76
N ARG A 62 -23.52 66.62 8.88
CA ARG A 62 -22.25 66.41 8.19
C ARG A 62 -21.05 66.15 9.15
N VAL A 63 -21.33 65.46 10.25
CA VAL A 63 -20.35 64.83 11.15
C VAL A 63 -20.56 63.32 11.05
N VAL A 64 -19.48 62.56 10.88
CA VAL A 64 -19.51 61.09 10.86
C VAL A 64 -19.30 60.58 12.28
N TYR A 65 -20.21 59.71 12.71
CA TYR A 65 -20.20 59.04 14.00
C TYR A 65 -19.90 57.56 13.78
N THR A 66 -18.98 57.05 14.58
CA THR A 66 -18.57 55.65 14.56
C THR A 66 -19.17 54.97 15.78
N HIS A 67 -19.97 53.93 15.57
CA HIS A 67 -20.68 53.24 16.62
C HIS A 67 -19.97 51.92 16.95
N PHE A 68 -19.67 51.74 18.23
CA PHE A 68 -19.03 50.54 18.76
C PHE A 68 -19.97 49.88 19.74
N SER A 69 -20.12 48.56 19.64
CA SER A 69 -20.73 47.74 20.69
C SER A 69 -19.61 47.19 21.57
N SER A 70 -19.69 47.43 22.88
CA SER A 70 -18.72 46.94 23.87
C SER A 70 -19.43 46.36 25.09
N GLY A 71 -18.84 45.31 25.66
CA GLY A 71 -19.21 44.77 26.96
C GLY A 71 -18.62 45.54 28.14
N THR A 72 -17.82 46.58 27.93
CA THR A 72 -17.15 47.39 28.98
C THR A 72 -16.98 48.87 28.55
N GLN A 73 -16.55 49.74 29.47
CA GLN A 73 -16.27 51.15 29.17
C GLN A 73 -15.05 51.25 28.25
N ILE A 74 -15.21 51.86 27.07
CA ILE A 74 -14.18 51.90 26.03
C ILE A 74 -13.21 53.06 26.28
N GLU A 75 -11.92 52.77 26.51
CA GLU A 75 -10.87 53.80 26.55
C GLU A 75 -10.38 54.17 25.13
N GLU A 76 -9.83 55.38 24.98
CA GLU A 76 -9.39 55.90 23.68
C GLU A 76 -8.27 55.04 23.04
N GLY A 77 -7.46 54.37 23.86
CA GLY A 77 -6.42 53.42 23.45
C GLY A 77 -6.94 52.07 22.91
N ASP A 78 -8.12 51.63 23.35
CA ASP A 78 -8.69 50.34 22.94
C ASP A 78 -9.31 50.39 21.54
N ILE A 79 -9.80 51.57 21.16
CA ILE A 79 -10.33 51.86 19.81
C ILE A 79 -9.19 51.90 18.77
N LEU A 80 -8.02 52.38 19.19
CA LEU A 80 -6.79 52.34 18.40
C LEU A 80 -6.35 50.89 18.15
N CYS A 81 -6.41 50.04 19.17
CA CYS A 81 -6.06 48.62 19.04
C CYS A 81 -7.03 47.84 18.13
N SER A 82 -8.34 48.12 18.16
CA SER A 82 -9.32 47.42 17.30
C SER A 82 -9.10 47.70 15.82
N TYR A 83 -9.02 48.97 15.46
CA TYR A 83 -9.02 49.40 14.06
C TYR A 83 -7.71 48.99 13.37
N PHE A 84 -6.58 49.04 14.09
CA PHE A 84 -5.27 48.67 13.56
C PHE A 84 -4.90 47.19 13.73
N ARG A 85 -5.50 46.43 14.68
CA ARG A 85 -5.33 44.96 14.72
C ARG A 85 -5.83 44.30 13.43
N SER A 86 -6.84 44.86 12.77
CA SER A 86 -7.33 44.40 11.47
C SER A 86 -6.40 44.74 10.28
N PHE A 87 -5.48 45.69 10.43
CA PHE A 87 -4.60 46.16 9.34
C PHE A 87 -3.10 45.97 9.60
N SER A 88 -2.71 45.38 10.74
CA SER A 88 -1.33 44.95 11.05
C SER A 88 -0.25 46.01 10.78
N LEU A 89 -0.42 47.22 11.33
CA LEU A 89 0.72 48.14 11.51
C LEU A 89 1.56 47.63 12.68
N ARG A 90 2.83 47.34 12.46
CA ARG A 90 3.73 46.77 13.49
C ARG A 90 5.11 47.41 13.54
N THR A 91 5.40 48.42 12.73
CA THR A 91 6.74 49.02 12.71
C THR A 91 6.79 50.38 13.38
N GLU A 92 7.90 50.67 14.05
CA GLU A 92 8.19 51.93 14.75
C GLU A 92 8.11 53.16 13.81
N SER A 93 8.37 52.93 12.51
CA SER A 93 8.20 53.92 11.44
C SER A 93 6.75 54.33 11.23
N GLU A 94 5.79 53.41 11.32
CA GLU A 94 4.36 53.67 11.11
C GLU A 94 3.75 54.41 12.32
N ILE A 95 4.31 54.21 13.51
CA ILE A 95 3.95 54.93 14.74
C ILE A 95 4.48 56.38 14.69
N ASN A 96 5.70 56.59 14.22
CA ASN A 96 6.26 57.93 14.04
C ASN A 96 5.53 58.74 12.96
N GLU A 97 5.07 58.09 11.89
CA GLU A 97 4.25 58.74 10.85
C GLU A 97 2.87 59.17 11.39
N PHE A 98 2.33 58.44 12.36
CA PHE A 98 1.09 58.79 13.05
C PHE A 98 1.23 60.05 13.92
N ASP A 99 2.33 60.17 14.67
CA ASP A 99 2.62 61.35 15.50
C ASP A 99 2.82 62.62 14.66
N GLU A 100 3.38 62.50 13.45
CA GLU A 100 3.58 63.63 12.55
C GLU A 100 2.30 64.06 11.78
N LYS A 101 1.50 63.10 11.30
CA LYS A 101 0.36 63.40 10.39
C LYS A 101 -0.99 63.55 11.10
N GLY A 102 -1.11 62.98 12.29
CA GLY A 102 -2.36 62.93 13.06
C GLY A 102 -3.42 61.97 12.48
N TYR A 103 -4.32 61.51 13.36
CA TYR A 103 -5.34 60.48 13.07
C TYR A 103 -6.19 60.77 11.82
N GLY A 104 -6.61 62.03 11.61
CA GLY A 104 -7.47 62.40 10.49
C GLY A 104 -6.80 62.26 9.12
N THR A 105 -5.51 62.58 9.02
CA THR A 105 -4.75 62.48 7.78
C THR A 105 -4.41 61.04 7.46
N LEU A 106 -3.95 60.27 8.46
CA LEU A 106 -3.61 58.85 8.29
C LEU A 106 -4.84 58.02 7.90
N PHE A 107 -6.00 58.33 8.51
CA PHE A 107 -7.27 57.71 8.16
C PHE A 107 -7.68 58.04 6.73
N CYS A 108 -7.59 59.30 6.30
CA CYS A 108 -7.87 59.71 4.92
C CYS A 108 -6.90 59.08 3.90
N ASP A 109 -5.61 59.00 4.22
CA ASP A 109 -4.60 58.36 3.36
C ASP A 109 -4.85 56.84 3.24
N THR A 110 -5.24 56.21 4.34
CA THR A 110 -5.64 54.80 4.38
C THR A 110 -6.93 54.58 3.58
N LEU A 111 -7.94 55.44 3.76
CA LEU A 111 -9.19 55.44 2.98
C LEU A 111 -8.93 55.59 1.48
N ASN A 112 -8.13 56.57 1.09
CA ASN A 112 -7.77 56.81 -0.30
C ASN A 112 -6.98 55.63 -0.88
N SER A 113 -6.13 54.99 -0.07
CA SER A 113 -5.40 53.78 -0.47
C SER A 113 -6.35 52.58 -0.66
N ILE A 114 -7.33 52.40 0.23
CA ILE A 114 -8.36 51.36 0.11
C ILE A 114 -9.25 51.61 -1.11
N ILE A 115 -9.67 52.86 -1.36
CA ILE A 115 -10.45 53.24 -2.55
C ILE A 115 -9.63 52.98 -3.82
N LYS A 116 -8.35 53.38 -3.84
CA LYS A 116 -7.45 53.12 -4.97
C LYS A 116 -7.24 51.62 -5.22
N ILE A 117 -7.19 50.80 -4.17
CA ILE A 117 -7.10 49.33 -4.26
C ILE A 117 -8.44 48.74 -4.74
N ALA A 118 -9.58 49.25 -4.26
CA ALA A 118 -10.91 48.83 -4.67
C ALA A 118 -11.23 49.20 -6.13
N ASP A 119 -10.70 50.33 -6.60
CA ASP A 119 -10.80 50.81 -7.99
C ASP A 119 -9.77 50.15 -8.92
N SER A 120 -8.72 49.52 -8.36
CA SER A 120 -7.75 48.76 -9.15
C SER A 120 -8.30 47.38 -9.49
N GLU A 121 -8.21 46.99 -10.77
CA GLU A 121 -8.57 45.64 -11.20
C GLU A 121 -7.64 44.63 -10.52
N SER A 122 -8.22 43.65 -9.83
CA SER A 122 -7.42 42.69 -9.05
C SER A 122 -6.48 41.90 -9.96
N PRO A 123 -5.25 41.57 -9.53
CA PRO A 123 -4.25 40.98 -10.42
C PRO A 123 -4.70 39.69 -11.12
N ASP A 124 -5.52 38.88 -10.46
CA ASP A 124 -6.15 37.68 -10.98
C ASP A 124 -7.18 37.97 -12.09
N LYS A 125 -7.99 39.03 -11.98
CA LYS A 125 -8.92 39.44 -13.04
C LYS A 125 -8.18 39.86 -14.30
N VAL A 126 -7.12 40.66 -14.14
CA VAL A 126 -6.24 41.05 -15.25
C VAL A 126 -5.62 39.81 -15.89
N TYR A 127 -5.13 38.87 -15.08
CA TYR A 127 -4.61 37.59 -15.58
C TYR A 127 -5.64 36.83 -16.43
N TYR A 128 -6.84 36.56 -15.89
CA TYR A 128 -7.87 35.80 -16.62
C TYR A 128 -8.30 36.50 -17.91
N LYS A 129 -8.33 37.84 -17.91
CA LYS A 129 -8.58 38.62 -19.13
C LYS A 129 -7.49 38.39 -20.18
N LEU A 130 -6.21 38.46 -19.79
CA LEU A 130 -5.08 38.22 -20.71
C LEU A 130 -5.07 36.78 -21.24
N ILE A 131 -5.38 35.79 -20.40
CA ILE A 131 -5.52 34.39 -20.83
C ILE A 131 -6.65 34.23 -21.86
N ASN A 132 -7.83 34.81 -21.61
CA ASN A 132 -8.95 34.77 -22.55
C ASN A 132 -8.64 35.47 -23.88
N GLU A 133 -7.80 36.51 -23.86
CA GLU A 133 -7.29 37.21 -25.03
C GLU A 133 -6.08 36.49 -25.69
N GLN A 134 -5.65 35.33 -25.16
CA GLN A 134 -4.48 34.56 -25.60
C GLN A 134 -3.15 35.35 -25.57
N LYS A 135 -3.04 36.33 -24.67
CA LYS A 135 -1.84 37.15 -24.47
C LYS A 135 -0.93 36.55 -23.41
N PHE A 136 -0.39 35.37 -23.67
CA PHE A 136 0.35 34.58 -22.67
C PHE A 136 1.62 35.27 -22.16
N ASP A 137 2.40 35.94 -23.02
CA ASP A 137 3.62 36.63 -22.59
C ASP A 137 3.33 37.83 -21.68
N GLU A 138 2.24 38.57 -21.96
CA GLU A 138 1.75 39.64 -21.09
C GLU A 138 1.25 39.09 -19.76
N ALA A 139 0.50 37.97 -19.79
CA ALA A 139 0.01 37.30 -18.58
C ALA A 139 1.16 36.80 -17.70
N LYS A 140 2.18 36.15 -18.28
CA LYS A 140 3.41 35.71 -17.58
C LYS A 140 4.14 36.88 -16.95
N SER A 141 4.34 37.96 -17.71
CA SER A 141 5.03 39.17 -17.22
C SER A 141 4.26 39.86 -16.09
N HIS A 142 2.93 39.96 -16.22
CA HIS A 142 2.04 40.50 -15.20
C HIS A 142 2.08 39.67 -13.91
N MET A 143 1.99 38.34 -14.01
CA MET A 143 2.11 37.46 -12.84
C MET A 143 3.49 37.55 -12.19
N LEU A 144 4.58 37.56 -12.96
CA LEU A 144 5.93 37.70 -12.40
C LEU A 144 6.11 39.02 -11.62
N SER A 145 5.59 40.13 -12.18
CA SER A 145 5.58 41.43 -11.50
C SER A 145 4.74 41.40 -10.21
N THR A 146 3.57 40.77 -10.27
CA THR A 146 2.65 40.63 -9.13
C THR A 146 3.26 39.76 -8.03
N ILE A 147 3.93 38.65 -8.38
CA ILE A 147 4.67 37.78 -7.44
C ILE A 147 5.75 38.58 -6.71
N ASN A 148 6.53 39.38 -7.43
CA ASN A 148 7.63 40.17 -6.87
C ASN A 148 7.15 41.31 -5.96
N SER A 149 5.91 41.78 -6.15
CA SER A 149 5.31 42.85 -5.33
C SER A 149 4.38 42.33 -4.23
N ALA A 150 4.09 41.03 -4.19
CA ALA A 150 3.22 40.42 -3.20
C ALA A 150 3.86 40.44 -1.81
N LYS A 151 3.18 41.08 -0.85
CA LYS A 151 3.63 41.15 0.56
C LYS A 151 3.23 39.93 1.38
N LEU A 152 2.11 39.29 1.05
CA LEU A 152 1.61 38.12 1.75
C LEU A 152 2.06 36.84 1.03
N ILE A 153 2.57 35.89 1.80
CA ILE A 153 3.09 34.62 1.27
C ILE A 153 2.02 33.81 0.52
N TYR A 154 0.77 33.80 1.03
CA TYR A 154 -0.36 33.16 0.35
C TYR A 154 -0.62 33.77 -1.03
N ASN A 155 -0.59 35.11 -1.14
CA ASN A 155 -0.79 35.77 -2.42
C ASN A 155 0.34 35.44 -3.39
N LYS A 156 1.58 35.40 -2.89
CA LYS A 156 2.74 34.98 -3.69
C LYS A 156 2.54 33.58 -4.28
N TRP A 157 2.12 32.62 -3.46
CA TRP A 157 1.81 31.26 -3.93
C TRP A 157 0.66 31.21 -4.91
N PHE A 158 -0.42 31.94 -4.64
CA PHE A 158 -1.57 31.99 -5.54
C PHE A 158 -1.17 32.56 -6.92
N TYR A 159 -0.36 33.62 -6.95
CA TYR A 159 0.12 34.18 -8.21
C TYR A 159 1.17 33.29 -8.90
N GLN A 160 1.98 32.55 -8.16
CA GLN A 160 2.85 31.51 -8.73
C GLN A 160 2.05 30.36 -9.35
N TYR A 161 0.91 29.99 -8.75
CA TYR A 161 -0.03 29.04 -9.34
C TYR A 161 -0.62 29.58 -10.65
N LEU A 162 -1.09 30.83 -10.69
CA LEU A 162 -1.57 31.44 -11.95
C LEU A 162 -0.46 31.55 -12.99
N TYR A 163 0.77 31.84 -12.58
CA TYR A 163 1.95 31.83 -13.45
C TYR A 163 2.18 30.44 -14.06
N ALA A 164 2.15 29.37 -13.26
CA ALA A 164 2.24 27.99 -13.74
C ALA A 164 1.09 27.65 -14.70
N SER A 165 -0.14 28.03 -14.33
CA SER A 165 -1.34 27.82 -15.14
C SER A 165 -1.22 28.50 -16.50
N CYS A 166 -0.52 29.64 -16.61
CA CYS A 166 -0.32 30.31 -17.90
C CYS A 166 0.42 29.43 -18.91
N PHE A 167 1.46 28.72 -18.47
CA PHE A 167 2.20 27.80 -19.34
C PHE A 167 1.31 26.65 -19.80
N TYR A 168 0.50 26.11 -18.90
CA TYR A 168 -0.46 25.06 -19.24
C TYR A 168 -1.53 25.54 -20.22
N GLU A 169 -2.11 26.73 -20.00
CA GLU A 169 -3.08 27.33 -20.93
C GLU A 169 -2.46 27.59 -22.32
N GLU A 170 -1.23 28.11 -22.38
CA GLU A 170 -0.50 28.28 -23.65
C GLU A 170 -0.28 26.94 -24.34
N SER A 171 0.09 25.89 -23.59
CA SER A 171 0.33 24.55 -24.13
C SER A 171 -0.92 23.95 -24.79
N LYS A 172 -2.12 24.27 -24.29
CA LYS A 172 -3.39 23.80 -24.84
C LYS A 172 -3.73 24.42 -26.19
N THR A 173 -3.10 25.55 -26.55
CA THR A 173 -3.26 26.15 -27.88
C THR A 173 -2.45 25.44 -28.97
N LEU A 174 -1.54 24.54 -28.57
CA LEU A 174 -0.70 23.77 -29.46
C LEU A 174 -1.32 22.39 -29.66
N CYS A 175 -1.80 22.10 -30.87
CA CYS A 175 -2.29 20.77 -31.24
C CYS A 175 -1.10 19.82 -31.47
N CYS A 176 -1.27 18.54 -31.12
CA CYS A 176 -0.26 17.51 -31.37
C CYS A 176 -0.94 16.29 -31.98
N ASP A 177 -1.38 16.44 -33.23
CA ASP A 177 -1.54 15.27 -34.08
C ASP A 177 -0.17 14.90 -34.66
N ASN A 178 0.03 13.63 -35.03
CA ASN A 178 1.33 13.11 -35.51
C ASN A 178 1.86 13.80 -36.79
N ASP A 179 1.08 14.69 -37.40
CA ASP A 179 1.38 15.40 -38.63
C ASP A 179 1.88 16.86 -38.40
N GLU A 180 1.98 17.34 -37.16
CA GLU A 180 2.40 18.72 -36.85
C GLU A 180 3.94 18.93 -36.87
N PRO A 181 4.43 20.16 -37.13
CA PRO A 181 5.85 20.50 -37.13
C PRO A 181 6.50 20.25 -35.76
N GLU A 182 7.69 19.64 -35.80
CA GLU A 182 8.55 19.36 -34.63
C GLU A 182 8.67 20.55 -33.66
N GLU A 183 8.75 21.77 -34.18
CA GLU A 183 8.87 23.00 -33.38
C GLU A 183 7.69 23.23 -32.43
N GLN A 184 6.46 22.89 -32.85
CA GLN A 184 5.28 23.05 -31.98
C GLN A 184 5.29 22.02 -30.85
N ARG A 185 5.71 20.78 -31.14
CA ARG A 185 5.85 19.72 -30.15
C ARG A 185 6.90 20.10 -29.09
N ILE A 186 8.08 20.55 -29.54
CA ILE A 186 9.14 21.04 -28.64
C ILE A 186 8.64 22.19 -27.78
N LYS A 187 7.89 23.14 -28.37
CA LYS A 187 7.33 24.27 -27.62
C LYS A 187 6.34 23.79 -26.55
N LYS A 188 5.41 22.89 -26.90
CA LYS A 188 4.44 22.34 -25.93
C LYS A 188 5.14 21.61 -24.79
N GLU A 189 6.10 20.75 -25.11
CA GLU A 189 6.89 20.04 -24.11
C GLU A 189 7.59 21.03 -23.15
N TYR A 190 8.25 22.06 -23.69
CA TYR A 190 8.87 23.12 -22.89
C TYR A 190 7.87 23.80 -21.93
N LEU A 191 6.70 24.21 -22.44
CA LEU A 191 5.67 24.86 -21.62
C LEU A 191 5.16 23.94 -20.50
N LEU A 192 4.91 22.66 -20.80
CA LEU A 192 4.49 21.69 -19.80
C LEU A 192 5.56 21.48 -18.73
N LYS A 193 6.85 21.38 -19.11
CA LYS A 193 7.96 21.27 -18.15
C LYS A 193 8.05 22.48 -17.22
N GLU A 194 7.92 23.69 -17.74
CA GLU A 194 7.90 24.90 -16.92
C GLU A 194 6.73 24.89 -15.92
N ALA A 195 5.53 24.52 -16.36
CA ALA A 195 4.37 24.39 -15.47
C ALA A 195 4.62 23.36 -14.35
N VAL A 196 5.15 22.18 -14.70
CA VAL A 196 5.49 21.11 -13.74
C VAL A 196 6.53 21.57 -12.74
N ASN A 197 7.60 22.25 -13.20
CA ASN A 197 8.67 22.75 -12.35
C ASN A 197 8.15 23.75 -11.31
N VAL A 198 7.30 24.70 -11.73
CA VAL A 198 6.69 25.67 -10.82
C VAL A 198 5.75 24.97 -9.82
N CYS A 199 4.91 24.03 -10.27
CA CYS A 199 4.00 23.29 -9.39
C CYS A 199 4.75 22.48 -8.33
N ARG A 200 5.80 21.73 -8.72
CA ARG A 200 6.63 20.96 -7.78
C ARG A 200 7.35 21.86 -6.78
N SER A 201 7.84 23.02 -7.23
CA SER A 201 8.46 24.00 -6.34
C SER A 201 7.47 24.52 -5.29
N LEU A 202 6.25 24.85 -5.71
CA LEU A 202 5.17 25.29 -4.83
C LEU A 202 4.79 24.23 -3.80
N LEU A 203 4.60 22.98 -4.23
CA LEU A 203 4.22 21.87 -3.33
C LEU A 203 5.29 21.63 -2.25
N ARG A 204 6.58 21.67 -2.62
CA ARG A 204 7.69 21.61 -1.66
C ARG A 204 7.72 22.81 -0.71
N GLU A 205 7.29 23.98 -1.16
CA GLU A 205 7.16 25.16 -0.29
C GLU A 205 6.00 25.00 0.71
N PHE A 206 4.85 24.49 0.24
CA PHE A 206 3.70 24.18 1.12
C PHE A 206 4.08 23.17 2.19
N GLU A 207 4.76 22.08 1.83
CA GLU A 207 5.22 21.07 2.79
C GLU A 207 6.17 21.64 3.84
N ARG A 208 7.11 22.50 3.44
CA ARG A 208 8.04 23.18 4.36
C ARG A 208 7.30 24.09 5.33
N GLU A 209 6.36 24.91 4.84
CA GLU A 209 5.62 25.84 5.71
C GLU A 209 4.61 25.13 6.60
N ILE A 210 3.95 24.07 6.13
CA ILE A 210 3.05 23.25 6.95
C ILE A 210 3.79 22.64 8.14
N LYS A 211 5.05 22.20 7.95
CA LYS A 211 5.91 21.68 9.05
C LYS A 211 6.28 22.75 10.08
N VAL A 212 6.26 24.03 9.72
CA VAL A 212 6.66 25.15 10.59
C VAL A 212 5.45 25.84 11.22
N ASN A 213 4.29 25.85 10.55
CA ASN A 213 3.11 26.60 10.98
C ASN A 213 1.81 25.83 10.72
N GLU A 214 1.40 25.04 11.72
CA GLU A 214 0.15 24.26 11.69
C GLU A 214 -1.12 25.12 11.49
N ASN A 215 -1.09 26.40 11.90
CA ASN A 215 -2.23 27.31 11.73
C ASN A 215 -2.42 27.80 10.28
N LEU A 216 -1.41 27.68 9.42
CA LEU A 216 -1.50 28.04 7.99
C LEU A 216 -2.19 26.95 7.15
N VAL A 217 -2.27 25.73 7.67
CA VAL A 217 -2.72 24.52 6.96
C VAL A 217 -4.06 24.75 6.26
N GLN A 218 -5.08 25.19 7.00
CA GLN A 218 -6.45 25.31 6.46
C GLN A 218 -6.55 26.31 5.30
N SER A 219 -5.74 27.36 5.30
CA SER A 219 -5.69 28.36 4.23
C SER A 219 -4.99 27.85 2.97
N ILE A 220 -4.06 26.91 3.11
CA ILE A 220 -3.25 26.36 2.02
C ILE A 220 -3.92 25.17 1.33
N LEU A 221 -4.74 24.37 2.04
CA LEU A 221 -5.34 23.14 1.49
C LEU A 221 -6.00 23.33 0.13
N TRP A 222 -6.77 24.42 -0.01
CA TRP A 222 -7.41 24.77 -1.28
C TRP A 222 -6.38 24.94 -2.41
N LEU A 223 -5.35 25.75 -2.17
CA LEU A 223 -4.33 26.04 -3.17
C LEU A 223 -3.46 24.81 -3.47
N ARG A 224 -3.12 24.01 -2.45
CA ARG A 224 -2.41 22.73 -2.62
C ARG A 224 -3.17 21.78 -3.55
N GLY A 225 -4.48 21.66 -3.37
CA GLY A 225 -5.33 20.88 -4.26
C GLY A 225 -5.34 21.43 -5.69
N GLN A 226 -5.42 22.75 -5.89
CA GLN A 226 -5.37 23.36 -7.23
C GLN A 226 -4.03 23.11 -7.93
N VAL A 227 -2.91 23.27 -7.20
CA VAL A 227 -1.57 23.02 -7.74
C VAL A 227 -1.37 21.55 -8.07
N SER A 228 -1.84 20.63 -7.21
CA SER A 228 -1.79 19.19 -7.46
C SER A 228 -2.62 18.79 -8.68
N TYR A 229 -3.82 19.36 -8.82
CA TYR A 229 -4.66 19.12 -9.99
C TYR A 229 -4.01 19.61 -11.27
N LEU A 230 -3.47 20.83 -11.29
CA LEU A 230 -2.74 21.37 -12.43
C LEU A 230 -1.52 20.50 -12.79
N LEU A 231 -0.78 20.03 -11.79
CA LEU A 231 0.37 19.14 -11.99
C LEU A 231 -0.04 17.83 -12.69
N ILE A 232 -1.11 17.18 -12.22
CA ILE A 232 -1.68 15.98 -12.85
C ILE A 232 -2.05 16.27 -14.32
N GLN A 233 -2.75 17.38 -14.56
CA GLN A 233 -3.14 17.77 -15.93
C GLN A 233 -1.94 17.96 -16.85
N CYS A 234 -0.88 18.63 -16.37
CA CYS A 234 0.34 18.83 -17.15
C CYS A 234 1.03 17.50 -17.48
N VAL A 235 1.16 16.61 -16.49
CA VAL A 235 1.84 15.32 -16.66
C VAL A 235 1.06 14.40 -17.60
N ASN A 236 -0.26 14.38 -17.52
CA ASN A 236 -1.10 13.53 -18.37
C ASN A 236 -1.34 14.12 -19.77
N SER A 237 -0.92 15.36 -20.04
CA SER A 237 -1.08 15.99 -21.35
C SER A 237 -0.10 15.49 -22.41
N ASP A 238 1.01 14.87 -22.01
CA ASP A 238 2.01 14.31 -22.92
C ASP A 238 2.82 13.17 -22.24
N PRO A 239 2.88 11.96 -22.84
CA PRO A 239 3.63 10.84 -22.27
C PRO A 239 5.12 11.11 -22.04
N SER A 240 5.75 11.99 -22.83
CA SER A 240 7.16 12.35 -22.65
C SER A 240 7.40 13.05 -21.31
N ILE A 241 6.46 13.89 -20.87
CA ILE A 241 6.52 14.58 -19.58
C ILE A 241 6.42 13.57 -18.44
N ARG A 242 5.47 12.63 -18.54
CA ARG A 242 5.29 11.56 -17.55
C ARG A 242 6.56 10.77 -17.31
N ASN A 243 7.27 10.41 -18.39
CA ASN A 243 8.52 9.67 -18.33
C ASN A 243 9.68 10.53 -17.78
N ASP A 244 9.84 11.76 -18.26
CA ASP A 244 10.91 12.68 -17.84
C ASP A 244 10.88 12.94 -16.33
N VAL A 245 9.67 13.03 -15.78
CA VAL A 245 9.46 13.38 -14.38
C VAL A 245 9.34 12.18 -13.44
N GLY A 246 9.43 10.95 -13.98
CA GLY A 246 9.32 9.69 -13.23
C GLY A 246 7.97 9.49 -12.55
N TRP A 247 6.88 9.90 -13.19
CA TRP A 247 5.56 9.94 -12.56
C TRP A 247 4.90 8.57 -12.44
N THR A 248 4.73 8.10 -11.21
CA THR A 248 4.20 6.77 -10.92
C THR A 248 2.69 6.79 -10.69
N PHE A 249 2.09 5.58 -10.66
CA PHE A 249 0.71 5.38 -10.21
C PHE A 249 0.48 5.91 -8.78
N VAL A 250 1.47 5.72 -7.90
CA VAL A 250 1.41 6.15 -6.50
C VAL A 250 1.42 7.67 -6.39
N ASP A 251 2.31 8.33 -7.14
CA ASP A 251 2.38 9.80 -7.19
C ASP A 251 1.04 10.40 -7.60
N GLU A 252 0.44 9.86 -8.66
CA GLU A 252 -0.82 10.38 -9.20
C GLU A 252 -1.96 10.27 -8.19
N ARG A 253 -2.08 9.12 -7.51
CA ARG A 253 -3.08 8.93 -6.44
C ARG A 253 -2.84 9.86 -5.25
N ASN A 254 -1.59 10.03 -4.81
CA ASN A 254 -1.26 10.94 -3.72
C ASN A 254 -1.65 12.39 -4.05
N HIS A 255 -1.39 12.84 -5.27
CA HIS A 255 -1.84 14.16 -5.71
C HIS A 255 -3.36 14.28 -5.77
N LEU A 256 -4.09 13.23 -6.17
CA LEU A 256 -5.55 13.23 -6.08
C LEU A 256 -6.07 13.30 -4.65
N PHE A 257 -5.39 12.72 -3.67
CA PHE A 257 -5.76 12.87 -2.26
C PHE A 257 -5.63 14.32 -1.77
N TYR A 258 -4.67 15.09 -2.30
CA TYR A 258 -4.63 16.54 -2.10
C TYR A 258 -5.75 17.29 -2.82
N VAL A 259 -6.14 16.83 -4.01
CA VAL A 259 -7.31 17.40 -4.72
C VAL A 259 -8.59 17.17 -3.93
N LEU A 260 -8.77 16.02 -3.27
CA LEU A 260 -9.94 15.71 -2.44
C LEU A 260 -10.10 16.64 -1.22
N GLU A 261 -9.01 17.24 -0.72
CA GLU A 261 -9.09 18.27 0.32
C GLU A 261 -9.74 19.57 -0.21
N ASN A 262 -9.76 19.75 -1.53
CA ASN A 262 -10.35 20.90 -2.20
C ASN A 262 -11.76 20.58 -2.73
N LYS A 263 -12.78 21.31 -2.25
CA LYS A 263 -14.18 21.17 -2.71
C LYS A 263 -14.42 21.41 -4.21
N ALA A 264 -13.52 22.06 -4.95
CA ALA A 264 -13.76 22.47 -6.33
C ALA A 264 -13.66 21.34 -7.37
N GLN A 265 -12.71 20.39 -7.22
CA GLN A 265 -12.49 19.28 -8.17
C GLN A 265 -12.70 17.88 -7.57
N VAL A 266 -13.37 17.79 -6.43
CA VAL A 266 -13.64 16.51 -5.71
C VAL A 266 -14.27 15.46 -6.63
N ASN A 267 -15.25 15.84 -7.44
CA ASN A 267 -15.96 14.91 -8.31
C ASN A 267 -15.05 14.32 -9.41
N ASP A 268 -14.17 15.13 -9.99
CA ASP A 268 -13.22 14.65 -10.99
C ASP A 268 -12.18 13.73 -10.36
N ALA A 269 -11.69 14.06 -9.17
CA ALA A 269 -10.77 13.22 -8.42
C ALA A 269 -11.40 11.85 -8.07
N HIS A 270 -12.64 11.81 -7.58
CA HIS A 270 -13.35 10.55 -7.34
C HIS A 270 -13.56 9.74 -8.64
N ARG A 271 -13.88 10.41 -9.75
CA ARG A 271 -14.03 9.73 -11.05
C ARG A 271 -12.72 9.06 -11.48
N MET A 272 -11.58 9.76 -11.33
CA MET A 272 -10.26 9.21 -11.67
C MET A 272 -9.87 8.05 -10.76
N LEU A 273 -10.00 8.21 -9.44
CA LEU A 273 -9.68 7.15 -8.47
C LEU A 273 -10.52 5.87 -8.66
N ASN A 274 -11.79 6.02 -9.03
CA ASN A 274 -12.70 4.89 -9.28
C ASN A 274 -12.66 4.36 -10.73
N GLY A 275 -11.87 4.97 -11.60
CA GLY A 275 -11.73 4.64 -13.01
C GLY A 275 -10.28 4.32 -13.37
N GLU A 276 -9.67 5.23 -14.12
CA GLU A 276 -8.31 5.13 -14.66
C GLU A 276 -7.23 4.83 -13.62
N LEU A 277 -7.39 5.33 -12.38
CA LEU A 277 -6.45 5.14 -11.29
C LEU A 277 -6.94 4.15 -10.24
N SER A 278 -7.93 3.34 -10.56
CA SER A 278 -8.33 2.21 -9.72
C SER A 278 -7.28 1.09 -9.80
N PHE A 279 -7.14 0.31 -8.72
CA PHE A 279 -6.27 -0.86 -8.77
C PHE A 279 -6.73 -1.89 -9.80
N ARG A 280 -8.04 -1.92 -10.10
CA ARG A 280 -8.60 -2.80 -11.12
C ARG A 280 -8.04 -2.50 -12.51
N GLU A 281 -8.00 -1.21 -12.90
CA GLU A 281 -7.45 -0.83 -14.20
C GLU A 281 -5.93 -0.96 -14.24
N LEU A 282 -5.22 -0.60 -13.16
CA LEU A 282 -3.76 -0.78 -13.07
C LEU A 282 -3.33 -2.23 -13.33
N LEU A 283 -4.08 -3.19 -12.80
CA LEU A 283 -3.73 -4.61 -12.87
C LEU A 283 -4.30 -5.32 -14.08
N LYS A 284 -5.07 -4.64 -14.93
CA LYS A 284 -5.67 -5.27 -16.11
C LYS A 284 -4.59 -5.66 -17.13
N LYS A 285 -4.62 -6.89 -17.63
CA LYS A 285 -3.70 -7.29 -18.72
C LYS A 285 -4.13 -6.68 -20.05
N GLU A 286 -3.17 -6.13 -20.79
CA GLU A 286 -3.42 -5.64 -22.15
C GLU A 286 -3.76 -6.80 -23.10
N GLY A 287 -4.85 -6.67 -23.86
CA GLY A 287 -5.23 -7.62 -24.90
C GLY A 287 -5.85 -8.94 -24.43
N ALA A 288 -6.07 -9.15 -23.14
CA ALA A 288 -6.75 -10.33 -22.61
C ALA A 288 -8.29 -10.23 -22.76
N GLU A 289 -8.97 -11.37 -22.93
CA GLU A 289 -10.42 -11.47 -22.78
C GLU A 289 -10.83 -11.09 -21.33
N GLU A 290 -12.07 -10.65 -21.12
CA GLU A 290 -12.51 -10.05 -19.85
C GLU A 290 -12.13 -10.91 -18.62
N ASN A 291 -11.41 -10.27 -17.66
CA ASN A 291 -11.09 -10.72 -16.29
C ASN A 291 -9.71 -11.35 -16.01
N GLU A 292 -8.72 -11.23 -16.89
CA GLU A 292 -7.33 -11.51 -16.50
C GLU A 292 -6.62 -10.28 -15.87
N TYR A 293 -6.09 -10.47 -14.66
CA TYR A 293 -5.36 -9.44 -13.91
C TYR A 293 -3.94 -9.90 -13.61
N LYS A 294 -3.00 -8.95 -13.62
CA LYS A 294 -1.62 -9.09 -13.12
C LYS A 294 -1.60 -9.09 -11.59
N SER A 295 -0.55 -9.66 -11.04
CA SER A 295 -0.22 -9.58 -9.62
C SER A 295 0.20 -8.15 -9.24
N LEU A 296 -0.04 -7.73 -8.00
CA LEU A 296 0.36 -6.37 -7.58
C LEU A 296 1.88 -6.22 -7.61
N GLY A 297 2.62 -7.26 -7.21
CA GLY A 297 4.07 -7.21 -7.20
C GLY A 297 4.73 -7.41 -8.57
N GLU A 298 3.98 -7.80 -9.59
CA GLU A 298 4.42 -7.73 -11.00
C GLU A 298 4.39 -6.28 -11.54
N VAL A 299 3.50 -5.44 -11.00
CA VAL A 299 3.23 -4.09 -11.54
C VAL A 299 3.93 -2.98 -10.76
N LEU A 300 4.00 -3.09 -9.43
CA LEU A 300 4.67 -2.11 -8.57
C LEU A 300 5.96 -2.68 -8.00
N GLU A 301 6.97 -1.85 -7.76
CA GLU A 301 8.18 -2.26 -7.04
C GLU A 301 7.91 -2.49 -5.55
N TYR A 302 8.80 -3.20 -4.84
CA TYR A 302 8.57 -3.53 -3.43
C TYR A 302 8.50 -2.27 -2.57
N ALA A 303 9.36 -1.28 -2.84
CA ALA A 303 9.38 -0.01 -2.11
C ALA A 303 8.05 0.76 -2.22
N ASP A 304 7.33 0.63 -3.34
CA ASP A 304 6.06 1.31 -3.59
C ASP A 304 4.84 0.55 -3.07
N ARG A 305 5.04 -0.68 -2.55
CA ARG A 305 3.93 -1.54 -2.11
C ARG A 305 4.17 -2.20 -0.75
N ASN A 306 5.33 -2.02 -0.14
CA ASN A 306 5.76 -2.69 1.10
C ASN A 306 4.80 -2.43 2.28
N VAL A 307 4.14 -1.27 2.30
CA VAL A 307 3.20 -0.87 3.33
C VAL A 307 1.93 -0.34 2.68
N MET A 308 0.78 -0.80 3.17
CA MET A 308 -0.53 -0.39 2.68
C MET A 308 -1.46 -0.03 3.83
N LEU A 309 -2.08 1.13 3.76
CA LEU A 309 -3.10 1.58 4.69
C LEU A 309 -4.49 1.44 4.07
N PHE A 310 -5.36 0.69 4.74
CA PHE A 310 -6.77 0.63 4.37
C PHE A 310 -7.56 1.68 5.13
N VAL A 311 -8.29 2.53 4.43
CA VAL A 311 -9.31 3.42 5.01
C VAL A 311 -10.71 2.88 4.73
N LYS A 312 -11.70 3.33 5.50
CA LYS A 312 -13.06 2.79 5.43
C LYS A 312 -13.74 3.05 4.09
N ASN A 313 -13.58 4.27 3.57
CA ASN A 313 -14.25 4.74 2.36
C ASN A 313 -13.55 5.98 1.79
N GLU A 314 -14.01 6.43 0.63
CA GLU A 314 -13.40 7.53 -0.11
C GLU A 314 -13.42 8.87 0.64
N ALA A 315 -14.34 9.10 1.59
CA ALA A 315 -14.36 10.34 2.37
C ALA A 315 -13.15 10.48 3.30
N GLU A 316 -12.49 9.37 3.64
CA GLU A 316 -11.29 9.35 4.48
C GLU A 316 -10.01 9.53 3.66
N LEU A 317 -10.06 9.51 2.32
CA LEU A 317 -8.86 9.63 1.47
C LEU A 317 -8.31 11.06 1.40
N ALA A 318 -9.11 12.08 1.70
CA ALA A 318 -8.69 13.48 1.61
C ALA A 318 -7.47 13.74 2.51
N GLY A 319 -6.35 14.12 1.88
CA GLY A 319 -5.10 14.39 2.58
C GLY A 319 -4.40 13.16 3.18
N MET A 320 -4.79 11.93 2.81
CA MET A 320 -4.12 10.69 3.22
C MET A 320 -2.83 10.44 2.45
N VAL A 321 -1.89 11.39 2.57
CA VAL A 321 -0.59 11.33 1.95
C VAL A 321 0.47 11.39 3.02
N ASP A 322 1.37 10.40 3.00
CA ASP A 322 2.60 10.41 3.77
C ASP A 322 3.73 11.02 2.93
N ASN A 323 4.11 12.26 3.25
CA ASN A 323 5.16 12.98 2.52
C ASN A 323 6.55 12.43 2.76
N GLU A 324 6.74 11.65 3.82
CA GLU A 324 7.98 10.95 4.09
C GLU A 324 8.10 9.64 3.29
N GLY A 325 7.01 9.17 2.65
CA GLY A 325 7.01 7.99 1.79
C GLY A 325 7.12 6.65 2.53
N ASN A 326 6.89 6.61 3.86
CA ASN A 326 6.91 5.37 4.64
C ASN A 326 5.63 4.53 4.41
N ILE A 327 4.51 5.18 4.11
CA ILE A 327 3.23 4.55 3.76
C ILE A 327 2.91 4.90 2.29
N PRO A 328 3.44 4.14 1.33
CA PRO A 328 3.31 4.47 -0.09
C PRO A 328 1.88 4.26 -0.61
N LEU A 329 1.14 3.27 -0.11
CA LEU A 329 -0.20 2.95 -0.60
C LEU A 329 -1.29 3.24 0.42
N VAL A 330 -2.31 3.98 -0.01
CA VAL A 330 -3.59 4.11 0.68
C VAL A 330 -4.72 3.69 -0.24
N CYS A 331 -5.57 2.80 0.26
CA CYS A 331 -6.69 2.22 -0.47
C CYS A 331 -7.95 2.17 0.39
N THR A 332 -9.11 1.98 -0.24
CA THR A 332 -10.36 1.78 0.50
C THR A 332 -10.66 0.29 0.59
N LEU A 333 -11.57 -0.09 1.50
CA LEU A 333 -12.09 -1.46 1.57
C LEU A 333 -12.77 -1.95 0.26
N LYS A 334 -13.08 -1.05 -0.68
CA LYS A 334 -13.73 -1.38 -1.95
C LYS A 334 -12.78 -1.32 -3.16
N ASP A 335 -11.72 -0.51 -3.07
CA ASP A 335 -10.76 -0.22 -4.14
C ASP A 335 -9.39 -0.77 -3.75
N TYR A 336 -9.25 -2.09 -3.70
CA TYR A 336 -7.97 -2.77 -3.51
C TYR A 336 -7.84 -3.96 -4.48
N PRO A 337 -6.61 -4.39 -4.82
CA PRO A 337 -6.39 -5.55 -5.69
C PRO A 337 -7.05 -6.82 -5.16
N ARG A 338 -7.90 -7.48 -5.95
CA ARG A 338 -8.46 -8.79 -5.51
C ARG A 338 -7.43 -9.92 -5.54
N SER A 339 -6.31 -9.73 -6.24
CA SER A 339 -5.20 -10.67 -6.27
C SER A 339 -4.45 -10.76 -4.94
N ILE A 340 -4.52 -9.73 -4.09
CA ILE A 340 -3.81 -9.78 -2.81
C ILE A 340 -4.52 -10.70 -1.81
N HIS A 341 -3.72 -11.53 -1.16
CA HIS A 341 -4.13 -12.45 -0.11
C HIS A 341 -3.95 -11.80 1.25
N LEU A 342 -5.07 -11.69 1.97
CA LEU A 342 -5.15 -11.17 3.33
C LEU A 342 -5.63 -12.28 4.27
N PRO A 343 -5.26 -12.26 5.57
CA PRO A 343 -5.78 -13.22 6.53
C PRO A 343 -7.31 -13.19 6.66
N ILE A 344 -7.90 -14.29 7.12
CA ILE A 344 -9.34 -14.40 7.32
C ILE A 344 -9.84 -13.27 8.23
N GLY A 345 -10.91 -12.58 7.80
CA GLY A 345 -11.47 -11.43 8.51
C GLY A 345 -10.81 -10.08 8.19
N HIS A 346 -9.93 -10.04 7.19
CA HIS A 346 -9.35 -8.82 6.62
C HIS A 346 -9.85 -8.61 5.16
N PRO A 347 -9.78 -7.39 4.59
CA PRO A 347 -9.23 -6.16 5.17
C PRO A 347 -10.13 -5.53 6.24
N LYS A 348 -9.48 -4.80 7.15
CA LYS A 348 -10.09 -3.99 8.22
C LYS A 348 -9.80 -2.52 7.95
N ALA A 349 -10.78 -1.66 8.19
CA ALA A 349 -10.61 -0.22 8.08
C ALA A 349 -9.55 0.26 9.08
N ASN A 350 -8.85 1.32 8.70
CA ASN A 350 -7.88 2.04 9.53
C ASN A 350 -6.76 1.13 10.06
N THR A 351 -6.38 0.14 9.25
CA THR A 351 -5.39 -0.89 9.61
C THR A 351 -4.24 -0.83 8.61
N LEU A 352 -3.02 -0.88 9.14
CA LEU A 352 -1.79 -0.95 8.37
C LEU A 352 -1.45 -2.40 8.04
N TYR A 353 -1.03 -2.64 6.80
CA TYR A 353 -0.59 -3.95 6.31
C TYR A 353 0.82 -3.85 5.77
N PHE A 354 1.55 -4.94 5.93
CA PHE A 354 2.90 -5.13 5.47
C PHE A 354 2.92 -6.19 4.36
N ALA A 355 3.52 -5.88 3.22
CA ALA A 355 3.69 -6.85 2.15
C ALA A 355 4.69 -7.93 2.58
N HIS A 356 4.42 -9.18 2.21
CA HIS A 356 5.39 -10.23 2.41
C HIS A 356 6.62 -9.97 1.49
N PRO A 357 7.88 -10.00 2.00
CA PRO A 357 9.07 -9.64 1.22
C PRO A 357 9.31 -10.52 -0.01
N VAL A 358 9.00 -11.81 0.09
CA VAL A 358 9.18 -12.78 -0.99
C VAL A 358 7.88 -13.10 -1.76
N ASN A 359 6.74 -13.25 -1.09
CA ASN A 359 5.46 -13.54 -1.72
C ASN A 359 4.72 -12.24 -2.08
N SER A 360 4.79 -11.84 -3.36
CA SER A 360 4.35 -10.54 -3.88
C SER A 360 2.89 -10.18 -3.64
N ASP A 361 2.01 -11.17 -3.49
CA ASP A 361 0.56 -10.94 -3.34
C ASP A 361 0.07 -11.16 -1.91
N VAL A 362 0.95 -11.49 -0.95
CA VAL A 362 0.54 -11.69 0.45
C VAL A 362 0.76 -10.42 1.26
N TYR A 363 -0.27 -10.00 1.98
CA TYR A 363 -0.22 -8.87 2.91
C TYR A 363 -0.64 -9.30 4.31
N LEU A 364 0.18 -8.93 5.29
CA LEU A 364 -0.01 -9.28 6.69
C LEU A 364 -0.40 -8.03 7.50
N PRO A 365 -1.33 -8.11 8.46
CA PRO A 365 -1.58 -7.02 9.39
C PRO A 365 -0.29 -6.63 10.10
N PHE A 366 0.06 -5.35 10.08
CA PHE A 366 1.35 -4.87 10.58
C PHE A 366 1.58 -5.24 12.06
N GLU A 367 0.51 -5.25 12.86
CA GLU A 367 0.49 -5.70 14.27
C GLU A 367 1.14 -7.08 14.48
N THR A 368 0.97 -8.00 13.53
CA THR A 368 1.45 -9.38 13.65
C THR A 368 2.50 -9.76 12.63
N ALA A 369 2.76 -8.92 11.61
CA ALA A 369 3.59 -9.25 10.46
C ALA A 369 5.00 -9.74 10.84
N TYR A 370 5.66 -9.06 11.80
CA TYR A 370 7.00 -9.40 12.24
C TYR A 370 7.10 -10.80 12.84
N ASP A 371 6.13 -11.18 13.67
CA ASP A 371 6.11 -12.49 14.31
C ASP A 371 5.83 -13.59 13.29
N VAL A 372 4.88 -13.33 12.36
CA VAL A 372 4.50 -14.30 11.33
C VAL A 372 5.68 -14.57 10.40
N LEU A 373 6.28 -13.52 9.82
CA LEU A 373 7.42 -13.66 8.90
C LEU A 373 8.63 -14.30 9.58
N PHE A 374 8.93 -13.92 10.83
CA PHE A 374 10.03 -14.49 11.59
C PHE A 374 9.82 -16.00 11.81
N VAL A 375 8.62 -16.40 12.23
CA VAL A 375 8.28 -17.81 12.45
C VAL A 375 8.28 -18.61 11.14
N GLU A 376 7.73 -18.06 10.06
CA GLU A 376 7.74 -18.68 8.72
C GLU A 376 9.17 -18.95 8.23
N MET A 377 10.05 -17.96 8.32
CA MET A 377 11.45 -18.09 7.91
C MET A 377 12.19 -19.16 8.76
N VAL A 378 11.98 -19.16 10.07
CA VAL A 378 12.57 -20.18 10.97
C VAL A 378 12.08 -21.59 10.63
N LYS A 379 10.78 -21.77 10.38
CA LYS A 379 10.22 -23.07 9.99
C LYS A 379 10.82 -23.58 8.70
N GLU A 380 10.89 -22.72 7.69
CA GLU A 380 11.41 -23.12 6.38
C GLU A 380 12.87 -23.58 6.51
N PHE A 381 13.69 -22.86 7.27
CA PHE A 381 15.06 -23.27 7.56
C PHE A 381 15.13 -24.65 8.25
N CYS A 382 14.24 -24.90 9.20
CA CYS A 382 14.23 -26.15 9.95
C CYS A 382 13.79 -27.32 9.08
N TYR A 383 12.77 -27.12 8.26
CA TYR A 383 12.32 -28.12 7.29
C TYR A 383 13.43 -28.45 6.29
N LEU A 384 14.12 -27.44 5.75
CA LEU A 384 15.31 -27.63 4.94
C LEU A 384 16.38 -28.46 5.68
N CYS A 385 16.70 -28.12 6.92
CA CYS A 385 17.69 -28.85 7.71
C CYS A 385 17.30 -30.32 7.94
N GLN A 386 16.02 -30.61 8.19
CA GLN A 386 15.52 -31.97 8.33
C GLN A 386 15.73 -32.77 7.04
N CYS A 387 15.36 -32.22 5.88
CA CYS A 387 15.56 -32.83 4.57
C CYS A 387 17.04 -33.01 4.21
N LEU A 388 17.93 -32.16 4.76
CA LEU A 388 19.38 -32.31 4.64
C LEU A 388 19.99 -33.32 5.62
N GLY A 389 19.17 -34.04 6.40
CA GLY A 389 19.59 -35.13 7.29
C GLY A 389 20.04 -34.66 8.67
N ALA A 390 19.35 -33.67 9.26
CA ALA A 390 19.59 -33.25 10.63
C ALA A 390 19.31 -34.39 11.63
N THR A 391 20.19 -34.58 12.60
CA THR A 391 20.01 -35.46 13.77
C THR A 391 19.63 -34.67 15.01
N GLU A 392 19.93 -33.37 15.04
CA GLU A 392 19.53 -32.48 16.12
C GLU A 392 19.30 -31.08 15.56
N ILE A 393 18.23 -30.42 15.98
CA ILE A 393 17.99 -29.00 15.75
C ILE A 393 17.70 -28.36 17.10
N LYS A 394 18.55 -27.42 17.49
CA LYS A 394 18.45 -26.69 18.75
C LYS A 394 18.20 -25.21 18.48
N PHE A 395 17.19 -24.68 19.15
CA PHE A 395 16.77 -23.28 19.12
C PHE A 395 17.20 -22.59 20.40
N VAL A 396 17.80 -21.40 20.29
CA VAL A 396 18.10 -20.53 21.43
C VAL A 396 17.67 -19.11 21.10
N MET A 397 16.67 -18.59 21.80
CA MET A 397 16.28 -17.18 21.66
C MET A 397 17.35 -16.29 22.31
N THR A 398 17.86 -15.31 21.57
CA THR A 398 18.90 -14.38 22.02
C THR A 398 18.40 -12.94 22.18
N LYS A 399 17.25 -12.58 21.56
CA LYS A 399 16.59 -11.27 21.71
C LYS A 399 15.05 -11.38 21.71
N GLY A 400 14.38 -10.38 22.31
CA GLY A 400 12.92 -10.22 22.45
C GLY A 400 12.58 -9.83 23.89
N SER A 401 11.90 -8.71 24.14
CA SER A 401 12.04 -7.96 25.41
C SER A 401 11.22 -8.41 26.59
N SER A 402 10.76 -9.66 26.58
CA SER A 402 10.37 -10.33 27.81
C SER A 402 10.56 -11.83 27.68
N SER A 403 10.85 -12.50 28.80
CA SER A 403 10.82 -13.96 28.90
C SER A 403 9.47 -14.53 28.42
N ASN A 404 8.37 -13.82 28.71
CA ASN A 404 7.03 -14.16 28.21
C ASN A 404 6.92 -14.10 26.68
N GLY A 405 7.49 -13.07 26.03
CA GLY A 405 7.49 -12.94 24.57
C GLY A 405 8.35 -14.01 23.89
N GLN A 406 9.53 -14.30 24.45
CA GLN A 406 10.40 -15.38 23.98
C GLN A 406 9.71 -16.75 24.13
N SER A 407 9.06 -17.00 25.27
CA SER A 407 8.30 -18.23 25.51
C SER A 407 7.12 -18.37 24.52
N ALA A 408 6.40 -17.30 24.20
CA ALA A 408 5.28 -17.34 23.26
C ALA A 408 5.72 -17.73 21.84
N ILE A 409 6.85 -17.21 21.35
CA ILE A 409 7.41 -17.58 20.04
C ILE A 409 7.87 -19.04 20.05
N LEU A 410 8.58 -19.46 21.10
CA LEU A 410 9.01 -20.84 21.26
C LEU A 410 7.83 -21.80 21.31
N ASN A 411 6.72 -21.45 21.96
CA ASN A 411 5.49 -22.25 21.94
C ASN A 411 4.87 -22.36 20.54
N LYS A 412 4.93 -21.29 19.73
CA LYS A 412 4.45 -21.34 18.33
C LYS A 412 5.34 -22.28 17.51
N LEU A 413 6.66 -22.14 17.62
CA LEU A 413 7.62 -23.03 16.96
C LEU A 413 7.47 -24.49 17.43
N GLU A 414 7.18 -24.73 18.71
CA GLU A 414 6.89 -26.06 19.25
C GLU A 414 5.72 -26.74 18.52
N LEU A 415 4.61 -26.01 18.41
CA LEU A 415 3.41 -26.53 17.78
C LEU A 415 3.59 -26.81 16.29
N GLU A 416 4.43 -26.03 15.61
CA GLU A 416 4.49 -26.02 14.14
C GLU A 416 5.72 -26.72 13.56
N VAL A 417 6.79 -26.88 14.35
CA VAL A 417 7.96 -27.71 14.01
C VAL A 417 7.83 -29.12 14.60
N GLY A 418 7.23 -29.25 15.79
CA GLY A 418 7.07 -30.53 16.50
C GLY A 418 5.82 -31.34 16.10
N ARG A 419 4.81 -30.71 15.50
CA ARG A 419 3.67 -31.38 14.86
C ARG A 419 3.46 -30.74 13.50
N LYS A 420 3.24 -31.55 12.45
CA LYS A 420 2.77 -31.12 11.13
C LYS A 420 3.02 -29.63 10.84
N ALA A 421 4.11 -29.34 10.12
CA ALA A 421 4.07 -28.18 9.24
C ALA A 421 2.87 -28.42 8.31
N LEU A 422 1.72 -27.81 8.63
CA LEU A 422 0.58 -27.69 7.72
C LEU A 422 1.05 -26.77 6.59
N GLY A 423 1.77 -27.36 5.66
CA GLY A 423 2.16 -26.77 4.39
C GLY A 423 0.94 -26.70 3.49
N VAL A 424 0.65 -25.50 3.03
CA VAL A 424 -0.32 -25.25 1.96
C VAL A 424 0.20 -25.89 0.67
N LYS A 425 -0.64 -26.72 0.06
CA LYS A 425 -0.62 -27.23 -1.34
C LYS A 425 0.57 -28.10 -1.78
N GLY A 426 0.29 -29.41 -1.83
CA GLY A 426 0.45 -30.20 -3.04
C GLY A 426 1.88 -30.59 -3.42
N SER A 427 2.56 -31.37 -2.59
CA SER A 427 3.53 -32.35 -3.09
C SER A 427 3.50 -33.61 -2.23
N SER A 428 3.65 -34.75 -2.90
CA SER A 428 3.43 -36.12 -2.41
C SER A 428 4.54 -36.69 -1.51
N ASP A 429 5.11 -35.88 -0.61
CA ASP A 429 6.18 -36.30 0.33
C ASP A 429 5.72 -36.23 1.80
N GLU A 430 4.42 -36.39 2.07
CA GLU A 430 3.82 -36.11 3.39
C GLU A 430 4.00 -37.20 4.47
N ASN A 431 4.70 -38.32 4.24
CA ASN A 431 4.65 -39.46 5.18
C ASN A 431 5.94 -39.83 5.95
N ILE A 432 7.05 -39.08 5.86
CA ILE A 432 8.34 -39.59 6.39
C ILE A 432 8.85 -38.90 7.67
N LEU A 433 8.36 -37.71 8.07
CA LEU A 433 9.03 -36.94 9.13
C LEU A 433 8.49 -37.11 10.56
N GLU A 434 7.38 -37.81 10.78
CA GLU A 434 6.70 -37.83 12.10
C GLU A 434 7.15 -38.92 13.10
N GLN A 435 7.92 -39.94 12.72
CA GLN A 435 8.04 -41.12 13.61
C GLN A 435 9.13 -41.07 14.70
N ASN A 436 10.14 -40.19 14.63
CA ASN A 436 11.35 -40.33 15.48
C ASN A 436 11.83 -39.06 16.19
N ALA A 437 11.00 -38.02 16.33
CA ALA A 437 11.42 -36.79 17.00
C ALA A 437 11.28 -36.88 18.53
N SER A 438 12.37 -36.66 19.29
CA SER A 438 12.30 -36.48 20.75
C SER A 438 12.65 -35.04 21.15
N GLU A 439 11.85 -34.46 22.06
CA GLU A 439 11.87 -33.04 22.39
C GLU A 439 12.32 -32.79 23.84
N THR A 440 13.11 -31.73 24.05
CA THR A 440 13.38 -31.19 25.39
C THR A 440 13.29 -29.67 25.39
N LYS A 441 12.53 -29.11 26.33
CA LYS A 441 12.27 -27.68 26.43
C LYS A 441 12.80 -27.07 27.74
N ARG A 442 13.39 -25.88 27.62
CA ARG A 442 13.75 -24.97 28.71
C ARG A 442 13.25 -23.56 28.39
N GLU A 443 13.36 -22.63 29.34
CA GLU A 443 12.73 -21.30 29.27
C GLU A 443 13.02 -20.52 27.96
N HIS A 444 14.21 -20.69 27.38
CA HIS A 444 14.65 -19.99 26.16
C HIS A 444 15.23 -20.94 25.10
N GLU A 445 15.00 -22.25 25.24
CA GLU A 445 15.66 -23.29 24.44
C GLU A 445 14.70 -24.43 24.13
N ILE A 446 14.65 -24.85 22.87
CA ILE A 446 13.99 -26.09 22.44
C ILE A 446 15.01 -26.91 21.66
N THR A 447 15.11 -28.20 21.97
CA THR A 447 15.94 -29.14 21.20
C THR A 447 15.07 -30.26 20.67
N TYR A 448 15.17 -30.50 19.36
CA TYR A 448 14.62 -31.66 18.69
C TYR A 448 15.76 -32.58 18.27
N THR A 449 15.54 -33.87 18.43
CA THR A 449 16.45 -34.92 17.96
C THR A 449 15.72 -35.79 16.97
N TYR A 450 16.40 -36.18 15.90
CA TYR A 450 15.84 -36.91 14.78
C TYR A 450 16.75 -38.08 14.41
N GLU A 451 16.18 -39.12 13.79
CA GLU A 451 16.93 -40.23 13.21
C GLU A 451 16.73 -40.27 11.68
N PRO A 452 17.48 -39.45 10.92
CA PRO A 452 17.31 -39.38 9.47
C PRO A 452 17.80 -40.66 8.78
N THR A 453 17.03 -41.09 7.79
CA THR A 453 17.27 -42.29 6.98
C THR A 453 17.52 -41.95 5.50
N SER A 454 16.88 -40.91 4.98
CA SER A 454 17.03 -40.46 3.60
C SER A 454 18.35 -39.75 3.33
N ASN A 455 18.83 -39.84 2.09
CA ASN A 455 19.94 -38.98 1.63
C ASN A 455 19.51 -37.50 1.65
N PRO A 456 20.44 -36.55 1.84
CA PRO A 456 20.12 -35.12 1.81
C PRO A 456 19.48 -34.70 0.49
N TYR A 457 18.36 -33.99 0.55
CA TYR A 457 17.67 -33.43 -0.61
C TYR A 457 17.07 -32.05 -0.30
N VAL A 458 16.64 -31.35 -1.35
CA VAL A 458 16.01 -30.01 -1.25
C VAL A 458 14.53 -30.15 -1.62
N PRO A 459 13.61 -29.78 -0.71
CA PRO A 459 12.18 -29.69 -1.01
C PRO A 459 11.86 -28.63 -2.08
N ASN A 460 10.78 -28.84 -2.84
CA ASN A 460 10.42 -27.98 -3.98
C ASN A 460 9.67 -26.69 -3.59
N ASP A 461 9.18 -26.61 -2.36
CA ASP A 461 8.23 -25.60 -1.85
C ASP A 461 8.87 -24.48 -1.00
N LEU A 462 10.20 -24.42 -0.94
CA LEU A 462 10.93 -23.45 -0.12
C LEU A 462 10.99 -22.07 -0.79
N VAL A 463 10.36 -21.08 -0.16
CA VAL A 463 10.21 -19.70 -0.67
C VAL A 463 11.40 -18.82 -0.26
N TRP A 464 11.82 -18.88 1.00
CA TRP A 464 12.96 -18.15 1.54
C TRP A 464 14.31 -18.64 1.00
N LEU A 465 14.46 -19.95 0.76
CA LEU A 465 15.68 -20.55 0.19
C LEU A 465 16.08 -19.93 -1.16
N LYS A 466 15.09 -19.61 -2.01
CA LYS A 466 15.32 -19.07 -3.37
C LYS A 466 16.17 -17.79 -3.35
N ASN A 467 16.10 -17.02 -2.27
CA ASN A 467 16.76 -15.73 -2.12
C ASN A 467 17.82 -15.70 -1.00
N ASN A 468 18.25 -16.85 -0.47
CA ASN A 468 19.22 -16.93 0.62
C ASN A 468 20.51 -17.66 0.20
N GLU A 469 21.60 -16.91 -0.01
CA GLU A 469 22.89 -17.47 -0.45
C GLU A 469 23.55 -18.39 0.60
N GLU A 470 23.40 -18.08 1.89
CA GLU A 470 23.98 -18.86 2.99
C GLU A 470 23.33 -20.25 3.05
N TRP A 471 22.00 -20.30 2.93
CA TRP A 471 21.27 -21.57 2.89
C TRP A 471 21.57 -22.36 1.61
N ASN A 472 21.73 -21.69 0.47
CA ASN A 472 22.20 -22.34 -0.76
C ASN A 472 23.61 -22.94 -0.61
N ASN A 473 24.50 -22.29 0.14
CA ASN A 473 25.82 -22.84 0.45
C ASN A 473 25.73 -24.06 1.39
N LEU A 474 24.87 -24.01 2.40
CA LEU A 474 24.56 -25.15 3.27
C LEU A 474 24.09 -26.36 2.45
N VAL A 475 23.12 -26.14 1.55
CA VAL A 475 22.62 -27.17 0.62
C VAL A 475 23.76 -27.77 -0.19
N ARG A 476 24.57 -26.94 -0.86
CA ARG A 476 25.68 -27.42 -1.70
C ARG A 476 26.68 -28.24 -0.91
N GLN A 477 27.00 -27.84 0.32
CA GLN A 477 27.90 -28.61 1.16
C GLN A 477 27.29 -29.99 1.41
N ARG A 478 26.03 -30.06 1.86
CA ARG A 478 25.37 -31.34 2.19
C ARG A 478 25.10 -32.25 0.98
N THR A 479 24.76 -31.71 -0.19
CA THR A 479 24.37 -32.51 -1.36
C THR A 479 25.55 -32.84 -2.29
N ASN A 480 26.56 -31.97 -2.39
CA ASN A 480 27.63 -32.10 -3.39
C ASN A 480 28.96 -32.61 -2.80
N GLY A 481 28.90 -33.40 -1.73
CA GLY A 481 30.05 -34.12 -1.17
C GLY A 481 30.82 -33.42 -0.04
N GLY A 482 30.33 -32.27 0.45
CA GLY A 482 30.79 -31.67 1.70
C GLY A 482 30.14 -32.39 2.88
N ASN A 483 30.85 -33.29 3.56
CA ASN A 483 30.34 -34.01 4.73
C ASN A 483 30.22 -33.07 5.96
N LEU A 484 29.47 -31.97 5.84
CA LEU A 484 29.22 -30.99 6.89
C LEU A 484 28.38 -31.66 7.99
N LEU A 485 28.92 -31.69 9.20
CA LEU A 485 28.29 -32.37 10.35
C LEU A 485 27.58 -31.42 11.30
N SER A 486 27.91 -30.13 11.26
CA SER A 486 27.31 -29.13 12.13
C SER A 486 27.20 -27.78 11.44
N TYR A 487 26.11 -27.07 11.67
CA TYR A 487 25.89 -25.73 11.17
C TYR A 487 25.21 -24.87 12.24
N THR A 488 25.43 -23.56 12.21
CA THR A 488 24.74 -22.63 13.11
C THR A 488 24.28 -21.44 12.31
N GLU A 489 22.98 -21.20 12.36
CA GLU A 489 22.31 -20.08 11.72
C GLU A 489 21.86 -19.08 12.77
N ARG A 490 21.87 -17.80 12.42
CA ARG A 490 21.26 -16.74 13.21
C ARG A 490 20.18 -16.08 12.36
N ILE A 491 18.94 -16.18 12.80
CA ILE A 491 17.80 -15.53 12.12
C ILE A 491 17.27 -14.44 13.04
N SER A 492 17.02 -13.26 12.49
CA SER A 492 16.37 -12.16 13.19
C SER A 492 15.07 -11.73 12.51
N SER A 493 14.20 -11.06 13.26
CA SER A 493 13.00 -10.45 12.70
C SER A 493 13.32 -9.34 11.69
N HIS A 494 14.52 -8.76 11.74
CA HIS A 494 15.01 -7.82 10.72
C HIS A 494 15.26 -8.53 9.38
N ASP A 495 15.86 -9.71 9.40
CA ASP A 495 16.14 -10.50 8.18
C ASP A 495 14.84 -10.92 7.50
N SER A 496 13.83 -11.31 8.28
CA SER A 496 12.52 -11.72 7.75
C SER A 496 11.63 -10.58 7.26
N SER A 497 11.87 -9.33 7.70
CA SER A 497 11.01 -8.18 7.37
C SER A 497 11.68 -7.12 6.48
N ASN A 498 13.00 -7.12 6.36
CA ASN A 498 13.79 -6.06 5.70
C ASN A 498 13.56 -4.65 6.28
N MET A 499 13.10 -4.51 7.53
CA MET A 499 12.74 -3.22 8.13
C MET A 499 13.58 -2.91 9.36
N SER A 500 14.23 -1.74 9.42
CA SER A 500 15.05 -1.35 10.57
C SER A 500 14.26 -0.64 11.69
N SER A 501 14.86 -0.53 12.88
CA SER A 501 14.28 0.20 14.01
C SER A 501 14.10 1.72 13.76
N SER A 502 14.91 2.32 12.89
CA SER A 502 14.73 3.72 12.47
C SER A 502 13.54 3.86 11.53
N HIS A 503 13.40 2.95 10.55
CA HIS A 503 12.25 2.93 9.64
C HIS A 503 10.94 2.70 10.41
N ASN A 504 10.92 1.79 11.39
CA ASN A 504 9.72 1.56 12.21
C ASN A 504 9.29 2.79 13.01
N ARG A 505 10.23 3.61 13.49
CA ARG A 505 9.91 4.85 14.19
C ARG A 505 9.31 5.89 13.24
N GLN A 506 9.86 6.02 12.04
CA GLN A 506 9.34 6.92 11.00
C GLN A 506 7.96 6.47 10.51
N LEU A 507 7.79 5.17 10.29
CA LEU A 507 6.52 4.57 9.92
C LEU A 507 5.45 4.76 11.00
N LYS A 508 5.80 4.58 12.28
CA LYS A 508 4.88 4.85 13.41
C LYS A 508 4.44 6.31 13.45
N ALA A 509 5.36 7.25 13.25
CA ALA A 509 5.05 8.67 13.20
C ALA A 509 4.12 9.01 12.02
N SER A 510 4.41 8.44 10.84
CA SER A 510 3.62 8.63 9.62
C SER A 510 2.21 8.06 9.78
N PHE A 511 2.09 6.84 10.30
CA PHE A 511 0.80 6.22 10.60
C PHE A 511 -0.01 7.02 11.62
N SER A 512 0.64 7.48 12.70
CA SER A 512 0.00 8.32 13.71
C SER A 512 -0.56 9.61 13.12
N ASN A 513 0.24 10.30 12.28
CA ASN A 513 -0.18 11.50 11.57
C ASN A 513 -1.40 11.23 10.67
N LEU A 514 -1.35 10.17 9.85
CA LEU A 514 -2.46 9.83 8.95
C LEU A 514 -3.73 9.44 9.72
N ILE A 515 -3.62 8.55 10.72
CA ILE A 515 -4.81 8.03 11.41
C ILE A 515 -5.51 9.09 12.28
N SER A 516 -4.75 10.07 12.80
CA SER A 516 -5.31 11.21 13.53
C SER A 516 -6.26 12.06 12.69
N LYS A 517 -6.09 12.07 11.36
CA LYS A 517 -6.98 12.76 10.40
C LYS A 517 -8.32 12.05 10.23
N VAL A 518 -8.37 10.73 10.44
CA VAL A 518 -9.62 9.96 10.40
C VAL A 518 -10.41 10.21 11.68
N ASP A 519 -9.77 9.99 12.83
CA ASP A 519 -10.38 10.16 14.13
C ASP A 519 -9.29 10.40 15.20
N PRO A 520 -9.29 11.56 15.87
CA PRO A 520 -8.30 11.91 16.90
C PRO A 520 -8.25 10.95 18.10
N SER A 521 -9.26 10.10 18.31
CA SER A 521 -9.32 9.15 19.43
C SER A 521 -8.56 7.83 19.20
N TYR A 522 -7.92 7.66 18.03
CA TYR A 522 -7.26 6.42 17.60
C TYR A 522 -5.87 6.15 18.20
N GLU A 523 -5.40 6.92 19.19
CA GLU A 523 -4.07 6.72 19.81
C GLU A 523 -3.81 5.27 20.26
N ARG A 524 -4.84 4.61 20.82
CA ARG A 524 -4.74 3.19 21.25
C ARG A 524 -4.44 2.23 20.09
N ASN A 525 -4.93 2.52 18.89
CA ASN A 525 -4.70 1.68 17.72
C ASN A 525 -3.28 1.84 17.18
N VAL A 526 -2.66 3.01 17.36
CA VAL A 526 -1.25 3.23 17.00
C VAL A 526 -0.34 2.38 17.88
N GLU A 527 -0.48 2.45 19.20
CA GLU A 527 0.37 1.65 20.10
C GLU A 527 0.19 0.14 19.90
N GLN A 528 -1.05 -0.31 19.70
CA GLN A 528 -1.33 -1.71 19.40
C GLN A 528 -0.69 -2.15 18.07
N THR A 529 -0.82 -1.35 17.00
CA THR A 529 -0.25 -1.69 15.67
C THR A 529 1.26 -1.89 15.73
N PHE A 530 1.96 -1.14 16.59
CA PHE A 530 3.42 -1.17 16.69
C PHE A 530 3.92 -1.93 17.92
N SER A 531 3.09 -2.73 18.60
CA SER A 531 3.48 -3.39 19.85
C SER A 531 4.54 -4.49 19.67
N ASN A 532 4.60 -5.10 18.48
CA ASN A 532 5.41 -6.28 18.20
C ASN A 532 6.63 -6.02 17.30
N ILE A 533 6.98 -4.76 17.03
CA ILE A 533 8.09 -4.35 16.14
C ILE A 533 9.49 -4.60 16.71
N GLU A 534 9.54 -5.08 17.93
CA GLU A 534 10.78 -5.35 18.63
C GLU A 534 11.58 -6.46 17.96
N GLU A 535 12.90 -6.23 17.94
CA GLU A 535 13.85 -7.18 17.36
C GLU A 535 13.84 -8.50 18.13
N LYS A 536 13.51 -9.56 17.41
CA LYS A 536 13.60 -10.95 17.84
C LYS A 536 14.78 -11.59 17.15
N GLU A 537 15.45 -12.48 17.86
CA GLU A 537 16.59 -13.17 17.31
C GLU A 537 16.68 -14.56 17.90
N ILE A 538 16.97 -15.51 17.03
CA ILE A 538 17.13 -16.92 17.36
C ILE A 538 18.42 -17.44 16.75
N VAL A 539 19.13 -18.24 17.53
CA VAL A 539 20.27 -19.02 17.06
C VAL A 539 19.82 -20.46 16.92
N ILE A 540 20.01 -21.02 15.73
CA ILE A 540 19.62 -22.37 15.38
C ILE A 540 20.89 -23.18 15.17
N SER A 541 21.18 -24.11 16.08
CA SER A 541 22.30 -25.03 15.96
C SER A 541 21.81 -26.37 15.44
N VAL A 542 22.41 -26.85 14.37
CA VAL A 542 22.02 -28.08 13.69
C VAL A 542 23.18 -29.06 13.67
N ASN A 543 22.93 -30.29 14.10
CA ASN A 543 23.84 -31.41 13.87
C ASN A 543 23.24 -32.32 12.80
N PHE A 544 24.10 -32.86 11.93
CA PHE A 544 23.71 -33.70 10.82
C PHE A 544 24.31 -35.10 10.93
N LYS A 545 23.57 -36.08 10.41
CA LYS A 545 24.12 -37.41 10.14
C LYS A 545 25.13 -37.29 9.00
N SER A 546 26.21 -38.07 9.08
CA SER A 546 27.19 -38.10 7.99
C SER A 546 26.55 -38.63 6.71
N VAL A 547 26.84 -37.99 5.57
CA VAL A 547 26.32 -38.41 4.26
C VAL A 547 26.76 -39.85 3.94
N ASP A 548 27.99 -40.21 4.30
CA ASP A 548 28.51 -41.56 4.13
C ASP A 548 27.72 -42.61 4.94
N GLN A 549 27.27 -42.23 6.15
CA GLN A 549 26.45 -43.10 6.99
C GLN A 549 25.03 -43.26 6.43
N LEU A 550 24.43 -42.19 5.91
CA LEU A 550 23.13 -42.25 5.24
C LEU A 550 23.19 -43.15 3.99
N GLN A 551 24.24 -43.03 3.18
CA GLN A 551 24.44 -43.90 2.03
C GLN A 551 24.72 -45.36 2.41
N LYS A 552 25.36 -45.62 3.55
CA LYS A 552 25.55 -46.98 4.07
C LYS A 552 24.25 -47.60 4.56
N VAL A 553 23.44 -46.86 5.32
CA VAL A 553 22.10 -47.33 5.74
C VAL A 553 21.26 -47.67 4.52
N ASN A 554 21.27 -46.82 3.48
CA ASN A 554 20.54 -47.13 2.24
C ASN A 554 21.07 -48.38 1.53
N ARG A 555 22.39 -48.63 1.54
CA ARG A 555 22.99 -49.88 1.01
C ARG A 555 22.66 -51.10 1.85
N GLU A 556 22.70 -50.98 3.17
CA GLU A 556 22.41 -52.08 4.11
C GLU A 556 20.91 -52.44 4.09
N VAL A 557 20.00 -51.47 3.92
CA VAL A 557 18.57 -51.73 3.68
C VAL A 557 18.38 -52.51 2.37
N LEU A 558 19.07 -52.13 1.30
CA LEU A 558 19.08 -52.87 0.03
C LEU A 558 19.69 -54.28 0.15
N GLU A 559 20.62 -54.51 1.08
CA GLU A 559 21.26 -55.81 1.31
C GLU A 559 20.47 -56.73 2.28
N VAL A 560 19.65 -56.17 3.19
CA VAL A 560 18.84 -56.94 4.16
C VAL A 560 17.50 -57.41 3.55
N GLU A 561 17.00 -56.76 2.50
CA GLU A 561 15.78 -57.17 1.78
C GLU A 561 16.00 -58.28 0.73
N ALA A 562 17.15 -58.97 0.74
CA ALA A 562 17.37 -60.15 -0.09
C ALA A 562 17.19 -61.46 0.72
N PRO A 563 16.04 -62.17 0.64
CA PRO A 563 15.97 -63.55 1.09
C PRO A 563 16.59 -64.48 0.05
N ILE A 564 17.47 -65.34 0.54
CA ILE A 564 17.98 -66.51 -0.18
C ILE A 564 16.80 -67.48 -0.43
N VAL A 565 16.39 -67.63 -1.68
CA VAL A 565 15.69 -68.84 -2.16
C VAL A 565 16.44 -69.35 -3.39
N GLU A 566 17.07 -70.50 -3.24
CA GLU A 566 17.63 -71.28 -4.35
C GLU A 566 16.51 -71.69 -5.32
N ALA A 567 16.70 -71.29 -6.58
CA ALA A 567 16.22 -71.92 -7.81
C ALA A 567 14.76 -72.39 -7.86
N SER A 568 13.90 -71.48 -8.29
CA SER A 568 12.84 -71.78 -9.26
C SER A 568 12.73 -70.58 -10.20
N ILE A 569 13.10 -70.76 -11.46
CA ILE A 569 12.91 -69.75 -12.50
C ILE A 569 11.40 -69.53 -12.66
N VAL A 570 10.91 -68.42 -12.12
CA VAL A 570 9.64 -67.80 -12.46
C VAL A 570 9.96 -66.32 -12.62
N GLU A 571 9.81 -65.82 -13.83
CA GLU A 571 9.90 -64.39 -14.15
C GLU A 571 8.78 -63.65 -13.40
N THR A 572 9.15 -62.87 -12.40
CA THR A 572 8.39 -61.71 -11.90
C THR A 572 9.44 -60.61 -11.79
N GLY A 573 9.53 -59.68 -12.74
CA GLY A 573 8.59 -58.57 -12.88
C GLY A 573 9.10 -57.27 -12.23
N GLU A 574 10.40 -57.10 -12.01
CA GLU A 574 10.97 -55.81 -11.60
C GLU A 574 11.58 -55.07 -12.78
N HIS A 575 11.02 -53.89 -13.06
CA HIS A 575 11.57 -52.93 -14.02
C HIS A 575 12.94 -52.43 -13.54
N SER A 576 13.93 -52.46 -14.42
CA SER A 576 15.25 -51.84 -14.22
C SER A 576 15.12 -50.33 -13.96
N ASP A 577 16.16 -49.70 -13.41
CA ASP A 577 16.15 -48.25 -13.12
C ASP A 577 15.88 -47.39 -14.36
N ALA A 578 16.31 -47.85 -15.54
CA ALA A 578 16.01 -47.20 -16.81
C ALA A 578 14.53 -47.37 -17.20
N GLU A 579 13.93 -48.54 -16.95
CA GLU A 579 12.50 -48.78 -17.18
C GLU A 579 11.64 -48.00 -16.18
N LYS A 580 12.04 -47.91 -14.90
CA LYS A 580 11.38 -47.09 -13.87
C LYS A 580 11.37 -45.61 -14.24
N ALA A 581 12.53 -45.06 -14.60
CA ALA A 581 12.64 -43.68 -15.06
C ALA A 581 11.79 -43.42 -16.32
N PHE A 582 11.66 -44.42 -17.20
CA PHE A 582 10.80 -44.33 -18.38
C PHE A 582 9.30 -44.39 -18.04
N ILE A 583 8.91 -45.22 -17.07
CA ILE A 583 7.54 -45.32 -16.55
C ILE A 583 7.10 -44.00 -15.91
N ASP A 584 7.98 -43.33 -15.15
CA ASP A 584 7.66 -42.04 -14.53
C ASP A 584 7.36 -40.96 -15.58
N GLU A 585 8.10 -40.96 -16.70
CA GLU A 585 7.84 -40.06 -17.82
C GLU A 585 6.55 -40.41 -18.60
N ILE A 586 6.18 -41.70 -18.66
CA ILE A 586 4.87 -42.11 -19.21
C ILE A 586 3.74 -41.56 -18.33
N LYS A 587 3.87 -41.67 -17.01
CA LYS A 587 2.87 -41.15 -16.04
C LYS A 587 2.75 -39.64 -16.12
N PHE A 588 3.87 -38.92 -16.19
CA PHE A 588 3.87 -37.46 -16.36
C PHE A 588 3.17 -37.04 -17.67
N ALA A 589 3.39 -37.78 -18.76
CA ALA A 589 2.76 -37.51 -20.04
C ALA A 589 1.23 -37.75 -20.08
N ILE A 590 0.64 -38.38 -19.06
CA ILE A 590 -0.81 -38.64 -18.98
C ILE A 590 -1.50 -37.87 -17.84
N GLU A 591 -0.76 -37.14 -16.99
CA GLU A 591 -1.30 -36.41 -15.83
C GLU A 591 -2.29 -35.28 -16.22
N GLU A 592 -2.08 -34.59 -17.35
CA GLU A 592 -2.95 -33.47 -17.75
C GLU A 592 -4.19 -33.90 -18.57
N ASP A 593 -4.04 -34.85 -19.49
CA ASP A 593 -5.06 -35.15 -20.52
C ASP A 593 -5.58 -36.61 -20.49
N GLY A 594 -5.01 -37.48 -19.66
CA GLY A 594 -5.39 -38.91 -19.58
C GLY A 594 -5.12 -39.73 -20.85
N ALA A 595 -4.47 -39.16 -21.87
CA ALA A 595 -4.16 -39.83 -23.13
C ALA A 595 -2.78 -39.41 -23.67
N ILE A 596 -2.05 -40.37 -24.23
CA ILE A 596 -0.75 -40.12 -24.88
C ILE A 596 -0.98 -39.43 -26.23
N THR A 597 -0.70 -38.12 -26.29
CA THR A 597 -0.80 -37.31 -27.51
C THR A 597 0.33 -37.62 -28.50
N SER A 598 0.22 -37.14 -29.74
CA SER A 598 1.29 -37.23 -30.74
C SER A 598 2.58 -36.52 -30.31
N LEU A 599 2.47 -35.47 -29.50
CA LEU A 599 3.63 -34.78 -28.93
C LEU A 599 4.30 -35.62 -27.83
N HIS A 600 3.50 -36.28 -26.97
CA HIS A 600 4.01 -37.21 -25.94
C HIS A 600 4.78 -38.37 -26.57
N LYS A 601 4.34 -38.90 -27.72
CA LYS A 601 5.07 -39.97 -28.43
C LYS A 601 6.46 -39.53 -28.90
N VAL A 602 6.59 -38.29 -29.37
CA VAL A 602 7.90 -37.75 -29.80
C VAL A 602 8.82 -37.56 -28.60
N PHE A 603 8.29 -37.06 -27.49
CA PHE A 603 9.03 -36.91 -26.24
C PHE A 603 9.49 -38.26 -25.66
N LEU A 604 8.58 -39.22 -25.52
CA LEU A 604 8.88 -40.56 -25.00
C LEU A 604 9.90 -41.30 -25.89
N GLU A 605 9.88 -41.12 -27.21
CA GLU A 605 10.91 -41.70 -28.09
C GLU A 605 12.32 -41.10 -27.82
N GLN A 606 12.40 -39.80 -27.47
CA GLN A 606 13.66 -39.17 -27.08
C GLN A 606 14.15 -39.65 -25.71
N VAL A 607 13.25 -39.80 -24.74
CA VAL A 607 13.56 -40.34 -23.41
C VAL A 607 14.02 -41.79 -23.52
N ARG A 608 13.32 -42.63 -24.30
CA ARG A 608 13.72 -44.02 -24.62
C ARG A 608 15.15 -44.09 -25.14
N SER A 609 15.48 -43.25 -26.13
CA SER A 609 16.81 -43.22 -26.74
C SER A 609 17.90 -42.78 -25.76
N LYS A 610 17.58 -41.90 -24.79
CA LYS A 610 18.53 -41.44 -23.75
C LYS A 610 18.74 -42.49 -22.67
N LEU A 611 17.70 -43.23 -22.30
CA LEU A 611 17.74 -44.30 -21.29
C LEU A 611 18.27 -45.63 -21.84
N GLY A 612 18.50 -45.72 -23.15
CA GLY A 612 19.05 -46.92 -23.79
C GLY A 612 18.07 -48.09 -23.88
N LEU A 613 16.76 -47.84 -23.77
CA LEU A 613 15.72 -48.86 -23.79
C LEU A 613 15.44 -49.36 -25.22
N SER A 614 15.19 -50.66 -25.36
CA SER A 614 14.74 -51.21 -26.64
C SER A 614 13.36 -50.68 -26.97
N LYS A 615 13.06 -50.59 -28.27
CA LYS A 615 11.74 -50.13 -28.72
C LYS A 615 10.62 -51.05 -28.24
N GLU A 616 10.87 -52.35 -28.22
CA GLU A 616 9.93 -53.37 -27.77
C GLU A 616 9.60 -53.23 -26.27
N VAL A 617 10.59 -52.97 -25.42
CA VAL A 617 10.39 -52.72 -23.98
C VAL A 617 9.59 -51.44 -23.77
N ALA A 618 9.97 -50.35 -24.44
CA ALA A 618 9.28 -49.07 -24.32
C ALA A 618 7.82 -49.14 -24.78
N ASP A 619 7.53 -49.81 -25.90
CA ASP A 619 6.17 -49.99 -26.40
C ASP A 619 5.32 -50.85 -25.44
N THR A 620 5.93 -51.83 -24.77
CA THR A 620 5.25 -52.67 -23.76
C THR A 620 4.93 -51.86 -22.50
N LEU A 621 5.88 -51.07 -22.00
CA LEU A 621 5.69 -50.18 -20.85
C LEU A 621 4.65 -49.09 -21.13
N ILE A 622 4.66 -48.52 -22.35
CA ILE A 622 3.64 -47.57 -22.76
C ILE A 622 2.26 -48.23 -22.72
N ALA A 623 2.10 -49.44 -23.27
CA ALA A 623 0.82 -50.14 -23.24
C ALA A 623 0.35 -50.49 -21.82
N GLU A 624 1.27 -50.83 -20.92
CA GLU A 624 0.98 -51.24 -19.55
C GLU A 624 0.65 -50.05 -18.62
N TYR A 625 1.35 -48.92 -18.78
CA TYR A 625 1.22 -47.74 -17.91
C TYR A 625 0.43 -46.58 -18.53
N SER A 626 -0.22 -46.79 -19.68
CA SER A 626 -1.14 -45.80 -20.28
C SER A 626 -2.44 -45.62 -19.50
N ASP A 627 -2.76 -46.52 -18.57
CA ASP A 627 -3.96 -46.41 -17.73
C ASP A 627 -3.62 -45.72 -16.41
N PRO A 628 -4.13 -44.50 -16.16
CA PRO A 628 -3.79 -43.73 -14.95
C PRO A 628 -4.42 -44.28 -13.67
N TYR A 629 -5.17 -45.40 -13.74
CA TYR A 629 -5.89 -45.98 -12.61
C TYR A 629 -5.47 -47.42 -12.32
N THR A 630 -5.30 -47.71 -11.04
CA THR A 630 -5.19 -49.09 -10.55
C THR A 630 -6.54 -49.80 -10.64
N GLU A 631 -6.53 -51.14 -10.66
CA GLU A 631 -7.79 -51.93 -10.65
C GLU A 631 -8.67 -51.61 -9.43
N ASN A 632 -8.06 -51.35 -8.27
CA ASN A 632 -8.78 -50.93 -7.07
C ASN A 632 -9.46 -49.56 -7.25
N GLU A 633 -8.77 -48.59 -7.87
CA GLU A 633 -9.36 -47.28 -8.15
C GLU A 633 -10.48 -47.37 -9.19
N LYS A 634 -10.36 -48.23 -10.21
CA LYS A 634 -11.43 -48.49 -11.16
C LYS A 634 -12.64 -49.13 -10.48
N GLU A 635 -12.42 -50.09 -9.59
CA GLU A 635 -13.48 -50.71 -8.80
C GLU A 635 -14.17 -49.69 -7.88
N TYR A 636 -13.39 -48.79 -7.29
CA TYR A 636 -13.91 -47.68 -6.50
C TYR A 636 -14.72 -46.68 -7.33
N MET A 637 -14.20 -46.23 -8.47
CA MET A 637 -14.88 -45.29 -9.38
C MET A 637 -16.19 -45.88 -9.92
N LYS A 638 -16.19 -47.18 -10.23
CA LYS A 638 -17.41 -47.90 -10.60
C LYS A 638 -18.45 -47.84 -9.47
N ALA A 639 -18.04 -48.14 -8.23
CA ALA A 639 -18.94 -48.04 -7.09
C ALA A 639 -19.46 -46.60 -6.89
N VAL A 640 -18.60 -45.59 -7.00
CA VAL A 640 -19.02 -44.17 -6.93
C VAL A 640 -20.08 -43.86 -7.99
N SER A 641 -19.89 -44.30 -9.24
CA SER A 641 -20.86 -44.06 -10.31
C SER A 641 -22.24 -44.68 -10.04
N GLU A 642 -22.31 -45.78 -9.30
CA GLU A 642 -23.57 -46.44 -8.92
C GLU A 642 -24.34 -45.65 -7.84
N TYR A 643 -23.66 -44.77 -7.09
CA TYR A 643 -24.25 -43.90 -6.07
C TYR A 643 -24.56 -42.48 -6.58
N ILE A 644 -24.28 -42.16 -7.85
CA ILE A 644 -24.63 -40.87 -8.43
C ILE A 644 -26.10 -40.90 -8.88
N VAL A 645 -26.92 -39.99 -8.34
CA VAL A 645 -28.32 -39.77 -8.69
C VAL A 645 -28.51 -38.29 -8.98
N ASP A 646 -29.08 -37.96 -10.15
CA ASP A 646 -29.32 -36.58 -10.60
C ASP A 646 -28.07 -35.67 -10.54
N GLY A 647 -26.89 -36.20 -10.94
CA GLY A 647 -25.64 -35.45 -11.03
C GLY A 647 -24.94 -35.19 -9.68
N ALA A 648 -25.45 -35.76 -8.59
CA ALA A 648 -24.86 -35.68 -7.26
C ALA A 648 -24.76 -37.08 -6.61
N ILE A 649 -23.81 -37.26 -5.70
CA ILE A 649 -23.72 -38.48 -4.89
C ILE A 649 -24.93 -38.51 -3.93
N ALA A 650 -25.62 -39.65 -3.86
CA ALA A 650 -26.84 -39.82 -3.09
C ALA A 650 -26.64 -39.48 -1.60
N GLU A 651 -27.58 -38.73 -1.02
CA GLU A 651 -27.49 -38.26 0.37
C GLU A 651 -27.42 -39.46 1.34
N GLY A 652 -26.31 -39.55 2.09
CA GLY A 652 -26.07 -40.62 3.06
C GLY A 652 -25.16 -41.78 2.58
N SER A 653 -24.74 -41.81 1.31
CA SER A 653 -23.77 -42.82 0.82
C SER A 653 -22.31 -42.54 1.20
N ASP A 654 -21.99 -41.34 1.70
CA ASP A 654 -20.62 -40.93 2.05
C ASP A 654 -19.93 -41.90 3.01
N ARG A 655 -20.65 -42.38 4.03
CA ARG A 655 -20.08 -43.32 5.02
C ARG A 655 -19.78 -44.69 4.41
N LEU A 656 -20.50 -45.09 3.36
CA LEU A 656 -20.28 -46.35 2.66
C LEU A 656 -19.09 -46.22 1.70
N LEU A 657 -19.01 -45.12 0.94
CA LEU A 657 -17.90 -44.83 0.04
C LEU A 657 -16.58 -44.64 0.79
N VAL A 658 -16.59 -43.97 1.95
CA VAL A 658 -15.39 -43.85 2.81
C VAL A 658 -14.95 -45.21 3.34
N ARG A 659 -15.90 -46.09 3.69
CA ARG A 659 -15.58 -47.44 4.14
C ARG A 659 -15.04 -48.30 2.99
N PHE A 660 -15.57 -48.16 1.79
CA PHE A 660 -15.14 -48.92 0.61
C PHE A 660 -13.75 -48.48 0.13
N ALA A 661 -13.47 -47.18 0.13
CA ALA A 661 -12.12 -46.66 -0.14
C ALA A 661 -11.07 -47.28 0.80
N ARG A 662 -11.37 -47.35 2.10
CA ARG A 662 -10.48 -48.00 3.08
C ARG A 662 -10.32 -49.51 2.87
N LEU A 663 -11.32 -50.20 2.33
CA LEU A 663 -11.22 -51.63 2.02
C LEU A 663 -10.34 -51.89 0.79
N LEU A 664 -10.31 -50.95 -0.15
CA LEU A 664 -9.52 -50.99 -1.37
C LEU A 664 -8.12 -50.34 -1.21
N ASP A 665 -7.76 -49.95 0.01
CA ASP A 665 -6.52 -49.26 0.36
C ASP A 665 -6.33 -47.93 -0.38
N ILE A 666 -7.43 -47.22 -0.64
CA ILE A 666 -7.47 -45.90 -1.26
C ILE A 666 -7.55 -44.84 -0.16
N SER A 667 -6.63 -43.87 -0.21
CA SER A 667 -6.61 -42.76 0.76
C SER A 667 -7.90 -41.93 0.68
N ALA A 668 -8.27 -41.27 1.78
CA ALA A 668 -9.48 -40.45 1.81
C ALA A 668 -9.43 -39.29 0.80
N GLU A 669 -8.25 -38.73 0.57
CA GLU A 669 -8.01 -37.66 -0.40
C GLU A 669 -8.13 -38.18 -1.83
N ARG A 670 -7.48 -39.31 -2.15
CA ARG A 670 -7.60 -39.93 -3.47
C ARG A 670 -9.03 -40.36 -3.78
N ALA A 671 -9.76 -40.86 -2.78
CA ALA A 671 -11.17 -41.17 -2.90
C ALA A 671 -12.02 -39.93 -3.26
N LEU A 672 -11.72 -38.75 -2.70
CA LEU A 672 -12.39 -37.48 -3.03
C LEU A 672 -12.06 -36.99 -4.44
N GLU A 673 -10.81 -37.15 -4.89
CA GLU A 673 -10.40 -36.85 -6.27
C GLU A 673 -11.15 -37.73 -7.28
N LEU A 674 -11.18 -39.05 -7.04
CA LEU A 674 -11.89 -40.00 -7.88
C LEU A 674 -13.40 -39.74 -7.89
N GLN A 675 -13.99 -39.35 -6.75
CA GLN A 675 -15.39 -38.92 -6.68
C GLN A 675 -15.66 -37.66 -7.49
N SER A 676 -14.80 -36.65 -7.36
CA SER A 676 -14.91 -35.40 -8.12
C SER A 676 -14.80 -35.65 -9.63
N LYS A 677 -13.93 -36.58 -10.03
CA LYS A 677 -13.79 -36.99 -11.43
C LYS A 677 -15.03 -37.73 -11.95
N CYS A 678 -15.57 -38.70 -11.20
CA CYS A 678 -16.82 -39.38 -11.56
C CYS A 678 -18.03 -38.43 -11.64
N LEU A 679 -18.06 -37.37 -10.81
CA LEU A 679 -19.08 -36.33 -10.87
C LEU A 679 -18.94 -35.44 -12.11
N ASN A 680 -17.73 -35.08 -12.48
CA ASN A 680 -17.47 -34.29 -13.70
C ASN A 680 -17.79 -35.09 -14.98
N GLU A 681 -17.51 -36.40 -14.99
CA GLU A 681 -17.82 -37.30 -16.12
C GLU A 681 -19.33 -37.59 -16.29
N ASN A 682 -20.14 -37.45 -15.24
CA ASN A 682 -21.61 -37.61 -15.31
C ASN A 682 -22.37 -36.29 -15.55
N ASN A 683 -21.69 -35.14 -15.44
CA ASN A 683 -22.28 -33.80 -15.63
C ASN A 683 -21.94 -33.16 -16.99
N GLY A 684 -21.18 -33.86 -17.84
CA GLY A 684 -21.02 -33.57 -19.27
C GLY A 684 -21.90 -34.49 -20.11
#